data_AF-A0A419YL90-F1
#
_entry.id   AF-A0A419YL90-F1
#
_cell.length_a   1.000
_cell.length_b   1.000
_cell.length_c   1.000
_cell.angle_alpha   90.00
_cell.angle_beta   90.00
_cell.angle_gamma   90.00
#
_symmetry.space_group_name_H-M   'P 1'
#
loop_
_entity.id
_entity.type
_entity.pdbx_description
1 polymer ?
#
loop_
_entity_poly.entity_id
_entity_poly.type
_entity_poly.pdbx_seq_one_letter_code
_entity_poly.pdbx_strand_id
1 'polypeptide(L)'
;MSELIGFKRHFTPYVVDGEAVYLVSERGVSVVDGKLAQALAPLLDGTRTAEQIGAALAGTVPADKVDAGVDKLRAGGWVTAADPATDRPGAAFFEMAGQDGDAAMAALRGSTVRIEVYGELDTAPFLAALAAAGVTVDQDAAFTVALTEDYLHPGLAERNRRALADGRPWLLARPVGSIVWVGPVFSPDEPGADAAGSGCWECLAHRLSANRQSLSYLQHRLGQDEPISTAGAHLPATLALGTQLAALETAKWLAGARPPQPAVTTLDTVLLDSEKHVLVRRPQCPSCGDDAMMTRRQLAPVAFESRPKAFTADGGHRSASPEDMLEKYRPQLSPITGVVTTLVPAARTPTGLRVYVSGQNLSRQSGDLKQLRTGLRSVSCGKGRTDVQARASALGEAMERFSGVFQGDEARRTATFAELGDAAIHPERTLLYSARQYAERDRWNVKQSMFNVVPVPFRTDDAIEWSPAWSLTEQRHRWLPTQAMYYGYRHSGRFYAAGDSNGCAAGTSFEDAVLQGFLELVERDAVALWWYNRVQRPAVDLDAFGDPYIDQLREVYRGLRREIWALDLTADFGIPVVGAFSRRTDAAPGSGANEDVLIAFGAHLDPHIALTRALTEMNQFLGPVAGDEHGRVNYAGADPEQKAWWTTATVANQPYLLPDPNAPRSTPASWLPLAGADLADDLALVQKIVEDHGMEFLVADQTRPDVGLPVARVIVPGMRHFWARFAPGRLYDVPVRLGWLDAPTPESELNPIPIFI
;
A
#
# COMPACT_ATOMS: atom_id res chain seq x y z
N MET A 1 52.33 19.74 13.20
CA MET A 1 51.84 20.84 14.05
C MET A 1 51.02 20.20 15.16
N SER A 2 51.17 20.67 16.39
CA SER A 2 50.42 20.18 17.53
C SER A 2 48.93 20.55 17.37
N GLU A 3 48.03 19.62 17.68
CA GLU A 3 46.58 19.79 17.51
C GLU A 3 46.01 20.75 18.56
N LEU A 4 45.24 21.76 18.14
CA LEU A 4 44.49 22.63 19.04
C LEU A 4 43.16 21.98 19.37
N ILE A 5 42.76 22.04 20.64
CA ILE A 5 41.67 21.24 21.19
C ILE A 5 40.58 22.16 21.71
N GLY A 6 39.34 21.88 21.34
CA GLY A 6 38.19 22.59 21.86
C GLY A 6 36.92 21.75 21.88
N PHE A 7 35.92 22.20 22.63
CA PHE A 7 34.56 21.68 22.44
C PHE A 7 34.15 21.87 20.97
N LYS A 8 33.35 20.93 20.46
CA LYS A 8 32.71 21.10 19.15
C LYS A 8 32.00 22.45 19.12
N ARG A 9 32.20 23.19 18.02
CA ARG A 9 31.86 24.61 17.83
C ARG A 9 30.37 24.91 17.93
N HIS A 10 29.51 23.89 17.77
CA HIS A 10 28.06 24.01 17.98
C HIS A 10 27.63 23.94 19.46
N PHE A 11 28.54 23.63 20.38
CA PHE A 11 28.28 23.73 21.81
C PHE A 11 28.67 25.09 22.37
N THR A 12 27.80 25.62 23.22
CA THR A 12 28.11 26.72 24.14
C THR A 12 28.29 26.14 25.54
N PRO A 13 29.52 26.10 26.09
CA PRO A 13 29.76 25.55 27.42
C PRO A 13 29.38 26.55 28.52
N TYR A 14 28.67 26.07 29.55
CA TYR A 14 28.38 26.79 30.78
C TYR A 14 28.88 25.97 31.97
N VAL A 15 29.81 26.53 32.75
CA VAL A 15 30.33 25.89 33.96
C VAL A 15 29.49 26.32 35.15
N VAL A 16 28.90 25.37 35.87
CA VAL A 16 28.21 25.59 37.15
C VAL A 16 29.06 24.98 38.26
N ASP A 17 29.68 25.85 39.05
CA ASP A 17 30.66 25.46 40.06
C ASP A 17 30.07 24.47 41.08
N GLY A 18 30.78 23.37 41.30
CA GLY A 18 30.37 22.32 42.24
C GLY A 18 29.26 21.40 41.71
N GLU A 19 28.79 21.64 40.48
CA GLU A 19 27.75 20.85 39.82
C GLU A 19 28.31 20.19 38.56
N ALA A 20 28.26 20.83 37.40
CA ALA A 20 28.66 20.24 36.11
C ALA A 20 28.99 21.29 35.04
N VAL A 21 29.50 20.82 33.90
CA VAL A 21 29.58 21.62 32.66
C VAL A 21 28.39 21.28 31.78
N TYR A 22 27.58 22.28 31.47
CA TYR A 22 26.45 22.18 30.57
C TYR A 22 26.88 22.58 29.16
N LEU A 23 26.82 21.64 28.21
CA LEU A 23 27.08 21.87 26.80
C LEU A 23 25.75 22.11 26.09
N VAL A 24 25.44 23.37 25.82
CA VAL A 24 24.15 23.79 25.26
C VAL A 24 24.27 23.92 23.75
N SER A 25 23.32 23.33 23.02
CA SER A 25 23.18 23.45 21.56
C SER A 25 21.70 23.58 21.16
N GLU A 26 21.42 23.96 19.92
CA GLU A 26 20.05 23.96 19.37
C GLU A 26 19.40 22.57 19.37
N ARG A 27 20.19 21.50 19.46
CA ARG A 27 19.73 20.10 19.47
C ARG A 27 19.53 19.53 20.88
N GLY A 28 19.81 20.32 21.93
CA GLY A 28 19.65 19.91 23.32
C GLY A 28 20.87 20.24 24.18
N VAL A 29 20.82 19.77 25.43
CA VAL A 29 21.83 20.02 26.45
C VAL A 29 22.48 18.71 26.86
N SER A 30 23.80 18.64 26.81
CA SER A 30 24.59 17.55 27.39
C SER A 30 25.22 18.00 28.70
N VAL A 31 25.29 17.12 29.69
CA VAL A 31 25.84 17.44 31.01
C VAL A 31 27.10 16.62 31.24
N VAL A 32 28.20 17.31 31.56
CA VAL A 32 29.48 16.71 31.90
C VAL A 32 29.77 16.93 33.37
N ASP A 33 29.55 15.89 34.18
CA ASP A 33 29.84 15.93 35.61
C ASP A 33 31.34 15.75 35.90
N GLY A 34 31.80 16.42 36.95
CA GLY A 34 33.11 16.24 37.55
C GLY A 34 33.92 17.54 37.61
N LYS A 35 34.64 17.72 38.73
CA LYS A 35 35.53 18.86 38.97
C LYS A 35 36.60 19.03 37.89
N LEU A 36 37.09 17.93 37.34
CA LEU A 36 38.06 17.95 36.24
C LEU A 36 37.44 18.53 34.96
N ALA A 37 36.20 18.19 34.63
CA ALA A 37 35.51 18.76 33.47
C ALA A 37 35.28 20.27 33.66
N GLN A 38 34.87 20.70 34.86
CA GLN A 38 34.74 22.12 35.21
C GLN A 38 36.06 22.88 35.05
N ALA A 39 37.18 22.28 35.44
CA ALA A 39 38.52 22.86 35.28
C ALA A 39 39.00 22.89 33.82
N LEU A 40 38.66 21.87 33.02
CA LEU A 40 39.04 21.79 31.60
C LEU A 40 38.22 22.74 30.72
N ALA A 41 36.94 22.92 31.02
CA ALA A 41 36.00 23.59 30.12
C ALA A 41 36.42 25.01 29.67
N PRO A 42 36.94 25.91 30.54
CA PRO A 42 37.42 27.23 30.11
C PRO A 42 38.65 27.20 29.20
N LEU A 43 39.38 26.07 29.15
CA LEU A 43 40.61 25.90 28.39
C LEU A 43 40.38 25.19 27.04
N LEU A 44 39.22 24.56 26.86
CA LEU A 44 38.79 23.84 25.65
C LEU A 44 38.08 24.78 24.66
N ASP A 45 38.70 25.93 24.36
CA ASP A 45 38.17 26.95 23.46
C ASP A 45 38.68 26.83 22.01
N GLY A 46 39.52 25.82 21.71
CA GLY A 46 40.12 25.61 20.40
C GLY A 46 41.39 26.43 20.14
N THR A 47 41.96 27.09 21.16
CA THR A 47 43.17 27.93 21.02
C THR A 47 44.42 27.31 21.62
N ARG A 48 44.30 26.14 22.28
CA ARG A 48 45.39 25.49 23.03
C ARG A 48 45.58 24.04 22.64
N THR A 49 46.82 23.56 22.69
CA THR A 49 47.18 22.14 22.59
C THR A 49 46.95 21.41 23.92
N ALA A 50 46.90 20.08 23.91
CA ALA A 50 46.84 19.28 25.15
C ALA A 50 47.97 19.65 26.14
N GLU A 51 49.19 19.82 25.63
CA GLU A 51 50.36 20.22 26.44
C GLU A 51 50.16 21.61 27.08
N GLN A 52 49.59 22.56 26.34
CA GLN A 52 49.31 23.91 26.85
C GLN A 52 48.18 23.91 27.88
N ILE A 53 47.17 23.05 27.72
CA ILE A 53 46.10 22.85 28.71
C ILE A 53 46.69 22.24 29.99
N GLY A 54 47.53 21.21 29.85
CA GLY A 54 48.24 20.59 30.98
C GLY A 54 49.12 21.58 31.72
N ALA A 55 49.86 22.43 31.00
CA ALA A 55 50.67 23.49 31.59
C ALA A 55 49.82 24.54 32.32
N ALA A 56 48.64 24.90 31.80
CA ALA A 56 47.73 25.85 32.43
C ALA A 56 47.09 25.32 33.73
N LEU A 57 46.99 24.00 33.87
CA LEU A 57 46.49 23.32 35.08
C LEU A 57 47.62 22.77 35.98
N ALA A 58 48.88 23.12 35.68
CA ALA A 58 50.01 22.66 36.46
C ALA A 58 49.90 23.12 37.93
N GLY A 59 50.00 22.17 38.85
CA GLY A 59 49.88 22.42 40.29
C GLY A 59 48.45 22.32 40.85
N THR A 60 47.42 22.22 40.00
CA THR A 60 46.03 21.98 40.44
C THR A 60 45.51 20.60 39.99
N VAL A 61 45.90 20.14 38.80
CA VAL A 61 45.55 18.82 38.26
C VAL A 61 46.82 18.13 37.72
N PRO A 62 47.08 16.85 38.05
CA PRO A 62 48.16 16.08 37.45
C PRO A 62 48.02 15.97 35.92
N ALA A 63 49.14 16.06 35.18
CA ALA A 63 49.12 16.08 33.71
C ALA A 63 48.49 14.81 33.09
N ASP A 64 48.73 13.63 33.68
CA ASP A 64 48.12 12.36 33.26
C ASP A 64 46.59 12.37 33.39
N LYS A 65 46.05 13.13 34.36
CA LYS A 65 44.61 13.32 34.53
C LYS A 65 44.03 14.30 33.53
N VAL A 66 44.78 15.33 33.13
CA VAL A 66 44.38 16.26 32.07
C VAL A 66 44.22 15.51 30.75
N ASP A 67 45.23 14.73 30.35
CA ASP A 67 45.20 13.94 29.11
C ASP A 67 44.05 12.93 29.10
N ALA A 68 43.92 12.14 30.17
CA ALA A 68 42.81 11.19 30.30
C ALA A 68 41.42 11.87 30.31
N GLY A 69 41.34 13.09 30.84
CA GLY A 69 40.13 13.90 30.83
C GLY A 69 39.75 14.33 29.41
N VAL A 70 40.70 14.87 28.65
CA VAL A 70 40.50 15.28 27.25
C VAL A 70 40.13 14.07 26.39
N ASP A 71 40.81 12.95 26.54
CA ASP A 71 40.50 11.70 25.81
C ASP A 71 39.09 11.20 26.11
N LYS A 72 38.65 11.29 27.37
CA LYS A 72 37.28 10.93 27.75
C LYS A 72 36.24 11.85 27.09
N LEU A 73 36.49 13.16 27.03
CA LEU A 73 35.59 14.12 26.37
C LEU A 73 35.55 13.89 24.85
N ARG A 74 36.70 13.54 24.26
CA ARG A 74 36.81 13.19 22.82
C ARG A 74 36.07 11.88 22.51
N ALA A 75 36.26 10.84 23.32
CA ALA A 75 35.53 9.58 23.21
C ALA A 75 34.01 9.76 23.41
N GLY A 76 33.61 10.71 24.26
CA GLY A 76 32.21 11.14 24.41
C GLY A 76 31.67 11.98 23.25
N GLY A 77 32.52 12.34 22.27
CA GLY A 77 32.13 13.10 21.08
C GLY A 77 31.90 14.59 21.30
N TRP A 78 32.39 15.16 22.42
CA TRP A 78 32.16 16.57 22.79
C TRP A 78 33.29 17.50 22.40
N VAL A 79 34.50 16.96 22.27
CA VAL A 79 35.74 17.70 21.97
C VAL A 79 36.31 17.21 20.66
N THR A 80 36.92 18.12 19.89
CA THR A 80 37.55 17.83 18.59
C THR A 80 38.84 18.62 18.41
N ALA A 81 39.64 18.20 17.43
CA ALA A 81 40.64 19.05 16.80
C ALA A 81 39.93 20.29 16.24
N ALA A 82 40.52 21.47 16.43
CA ALA A 82 40.01 22.69 15.84
C ALA A 82 41.12 23.42 15.08
N ASP A 83 40.93 23.63 13.77
CA ASP A 83 41.68 24.62 13.00
C ASP A 83 41.03 26.01 13.20
N PRO A 84 41.75 27.00 13.79
CA PRO A 84 41.25 28.37 13.94
C PRO A 84 41.03 29.09 12.62
N ALA A 85 41.62 28.62 11.51
CA ALA A 85 41.46 29.20 10.19
C ALA A 85 40.16 28.77 9.49
N THR A 86 39.47 27.74 10.00
CA THR A 86 38.21 27.28 9.43
C THR A 86 37.04 28.19 9.84
N ASP A 87 36.13 28.44 8.90
CA ASP A 87 34.88 29.15 9.17
C ASP A 87 34.08 28.45 10.29
N ARG A 88 33.95 29.15 11.42
CA ARG A 88 33.38 28.56 12.64
C ARG A 88 31.91 28.15 12.46
N PRO A 89 31.01 28.97 11.87
CA PRO A 89 29.62 28.57 11.61
C PRO A 89 29.51 27.33 10.72
N GLY A 90 30.25 27.27 9.60
CA GLY A 90 30.25 26.12 8.70
C GLY A 90 30.75 24.84 9.38
N ALA A 91 31.87 24.91 10.10
CA ALA A 91 32.38 23.77 10.85
C ALA A 91 31.41 23.30 11.94
N ALA A 92 30.77 24.24 12.66
CA ALA A 92 29.75 23.91 13.66
C ALA A 92 28.55 23.18 13.05
N PHE A 93 28.09 23.60 11.86
CA PHE A 93 27.01 22.94 11.13
C PHE A 93 27.35 21.47 10.81
N PHE A 94 28.55 21.19 10.31
CA PHE A 94 28.98 19.82 9.97
C PHE A 94 29.24 18.95 11.19
N GLU A 95 29.78 19.52 12.27
CA GLU A 95 29.90 18.83 13.55
C GLU A 95 28.52 18.43 14.11
N MET A 96 27.51 19.29 13.94
CA MET A 96 26.13 18.96 14.28
C MET A 96 25.55 17.88 13.35
N ALA A 97 26.01 17.81 12.10
CA ALA A 97 25.70 16.72 11.17
C ALA A 97 26.53 15.44 11.40
N GLY A 98 27.30 15.38 12.49
CA GLY A 98 28.10 14.22 12.89
C GLY A 98 29.42 14.06 12.13
N GLN A 99 29.85 15.06 11.36
CA GLN A 99 31.12 15.07 10.64
C GLN A 99 32.21 15.77 11.45
N ASP A 100 33.47 15.59 11.05
CA ASP A 100 34.55 16.49 11.48
C ASP A 100 34.41 17.83 10.75
N GLY A 101 34.27 18.93 11.50
CA GLY A 101 33.97 20.24 10.94
C GLY A 101 35.07 20.79 10.03
N ASP A 102 36.34 20.55 10.37
CA ASP A 102 37.48 21.04 9.59
C ASP A 102 37.65 20.23 8.32
N ALA A 103 37.57 18.90 8.41
CA ALA A 103 37.62 18.01 7.26
C ALA A 103 36.45 18.25 6.31
N ALA A 104 35.24 18.45 6.81
CA ALA A 104 34.05 18.75 6.01
C ALA A 104 34.20 20.06 5.23
N MET A 105 34.63 21.14 5.91
CA MET A 105 34.84 22.44 5.26
C MET A 105 36.03 22.42 4.29
N ALA A 106 37.08 21.65 4.58
CA ALA A 106 38.19 21.42 3.65
C ALA A 106 37.74 20.65 2.40
N ALA A 107 36.95 19.57 2.58
CA ALA A 107 36.40 18.80 1.47
C ALA A 107 35.54 19.65 0.53
N LEU A 108 34.69 20.52 1.09
CA LEU A 108 33.86 21.43 0.30
C LEU A 108 34.66 22.37 -0.59
N ARG A 109 35.67 23.06 -0.03
CA ARG A 109 36.47 24.06 -0.76
C ARG A 109 37.15 23.51 -2.02
N GLY A 110 37.46 22.21 -2.04
CA GLY A 110 38.07 21.54 -3.18
C GLY A 110 37.08 20.75 -4.06
N SER A 111 35.79 20.75 -3.72
CA SER A 111 34.81 19.92 -4.40
C SER A 111 34.29 20.55 -5.69
N THR A 112 34.12 19.70 -6.70
CA THR A 112 33.49 20.06 -7.97
C THR A 112 32.23 19.23 -8.20
N VAL A 113 31.26 19.80 -8.93
CA VAL A 113 30.04 19.10 -9.34
C VAL A 113 29.72 19.33 -10.82
N ARG A 114 29.16 18.31 -11.45
CA ARG A 114 28.59 18.40 -12.79
C ARG A 114 27.13 18.82 -12.66
N ILE A 115 26.67 19.72 -13.52
CA ILE A 115 25.26 20.12 -13.56
C ILE A 115 24.65 19.67 -14.87
N GLU A 116 23.49 19.04 -14.78
CA GLU A 116 22.66 18.67 -15.92
C GLU A 116 21.24 19.21 -15.71
N VAL A 117 20.62 19.66 -16.79
CA VAL A 117 19.29 20.28 -16.76
C VAL A 117 18.35 19.49 -17.67
N TYR A 118 17.15 19.20 -17.16
CA TYR A 118 16.11 18.42 -17.82
C TYR A 118 14.80 19.21 -17.80
N GLY A 119 14.54 19.94 -18.88
CA GLY A 119 13.48 20.94 -19.01
C GLY A 119 14.05 22.35 -19.22
N GLU A 120 13.19 23.37 -19.15
CA GLU A 120 13.58 24.77 -19.33
C GLU A 120 13.75 25.46 -17.98
N LEU A 121 14.95 25.34 -17.38
CA LEU A 121 15.27 25.93 -16.07
C LEU A 121 16.40 26.96 -16.15
N ASP A 122 16.21 28.10 -15.47
CA ASP A 122 17.30 29.03 -15.18
C ASP A 122 18.21 28.45 -14.09
N THR A 123 19.48 28.23 -14.43
CA THR A 123 20.48 27.67 -13.53
C THR A 123 21.23 28.73 -12.72
N ALA A 124 21.14 30.01 -13.09
CA ALA A 124 21.93 31.06 -12.46
C ALA A 124 21.73 31.14 -10.92
N PRO A 125 20.50 31.03 -10.38
CA PRO A 125 20.32 31.04 -8.93
C PRO A 125 20.95 29.82 -8.24
N PHE A 126 20.98 28.66 -8.90
CA PHE A 126 21.60 27.46 -8.35
C PHE A 126 23.13 27.52 -8.38
N LEU A 127 23.70 28.04 -9.47
CA LEU A 127 25.14 28.29 -9.58
C LEU A 127 25.64 29.24 -8.49
N ALA A 128 24.88 30.31 -8.22
CA ALA A 128 25.19 31.24 -7.14
C ALA A 128 25.11 30.57 -5.75
N ALA A 129 24.13 29.70 -5.52
CA ALA A 129 23.99 28.94 -4.28
C ALA A 129 25.15 27.96 -4.06
N LEU A 130 25.59 27.24 -5.10
CA LEU A 130 26.77 26.35 -5.03
C LEU A 130 28.05 27.13 -4.74
N ALA A 131 28.25 28.26 -5.41
CA ALA A 131 29.41 29.12 -5.17
C ALA A 131 29.44 29.64 -3.72
N ALA A 132 28.29 30.04 -3.18
CA ALA A 132 28.16 30.44 -1.78
C ALA A 132 28.44 29.28 -0.80
N ALA A 133 28.16 28.04 -1.20
CA ALA A 133 28.50 26.83 -0.44
C ALA A 133 29.97 26.38 -0.62
N GLY A 134 30.78 27.11 -1.39
CA GLY A 134 32.18 26.80 -1.65
C GLY A 134 32.41 25.69 -2.69
N VAL A 135 31.38 25.36 -3.48
CA VAL A 135 31.42 24.29 -4.49
C VAL A 135 31.55 24.90 -5.89
N THR A 136 32.42 24.34 -6.71
CA THR A 136 32.62 24.79 -8.10
C THR A 136 32.02 23.81 -9.11
N VAL A 137 31.80 24.27 -10.35
CA VAL A 137 31.19 23.45 -11.40
C VAL A 137 32.26 22.96 -12.37
N ASP A 138 32.28 21.66 -12.61
CA ASP A 138 33.18 20.98 -13.54
C ASP A 138 32.41 19.88 -14.27
N GLN A 139 32.53 19.81 -15.60
CA GLN A 139 31.86 18.81 -16.43
C GLN A 139 32.39 17.38 -16.20
N ASP A 140 33.63 17.27 -15.73
CA ASP A 140 34.28 15.98 -15.46
C ASP A 140 34.08 15.49 -14.02
N ALA A 141 33.42 16.29 -13.17
CA ALA A 141 33.17 15.98 -11.77
C ALA A 141 32.47 14.61 -11.60
N ALA A 142 32.85 13.90 -10.53
CA ALA A 142 32.32 12.59 -10.20
C ALA A 142 30.87 12.64 -9.68
N PHE A 143 30.47 13.75 -9.04
CA PHE A 143 29.11 13.95 -8.54
C PHE A 143 28.32 14.85 -9.48
N THR A 144 27.11 14.43 -9.85
CA THR A 144 26.22 15.24 -10.70
C THR A 144 25.00 15.72 -9.94
N VAL A 145 24.58 16.95 -10.19
CA VAL A 145 23.27 17.47 -9.80
C VAL A 145 22.42 17.63 -11.05
N ALA A 146 21.36 16.84 -11.12
CA ALA A 146 20.35 16.91 -12.16
C ALA A 146 19.20 17.81 -11.69
N LEU A 147 19.02 18.95 -12.35
CA LEU A 147 17.88 19.84 -12.14
C LEU A 147 16.79 19.51 -13.15
N THR A 148 15.54 19.41 -12.69
CA THR A 148 14.42 19.12 -13.58
C THR A 148 13.13 19.83 -13.18
N GLU A 149 12.23 20.05 -14.13
CA GLU A 149 10.86 20.46 -13.85
C GLU A 149 9.97 19.29 -13.45
N ASP A 150 10.35 18.05 -13.83
CA ASP A 150 9.58 16.86 -13.52
C ASP A 150 10.47 15.62 -13.36
N TYR A 151 10.27 14.87 -12.28
CA TYR A 151 11.07 13.67 -11.98
C TYR A 151 10.83 12.50 -12.95
N LEU A 152 9.82 12.58 -13.82
CA LEU A 152 9.57 11.63 -14.90
C LEU A 152 10.10 12.12 -16.27
N HIS A 153 10.87 13.21 -16.30
CA HIS A 153 11.43 13.73 -17.55
C HIS A 153 12.21 12.62 -18.32
N PRO A 154 11.97 12.42 -19.63
CA PRO A 154 12.47 11.25 -20.37
C PRO A 154 14.00 11.14 -20.41
N GLY A 155 14.70 12.28 -20.41
CA GLY A 155 16.17 12.32 -20.35
C GLY A 155 16.78 11.71 -19.07
N LEU A 156 16.01 11.59 -17.98
CA LEU A 156 16.50 11.02 -16.71
C LEU A 156 16.76 9.52 -16.81
N ALA A 157 16.05 8.80 -17.69
CA ALA A 157 16.30 7.38 -17.93
C ALA A 157 17.71 7.13 -18.48
N GLU A 158 18.16 7.97 -19.42
CA GLU A 158 19.52 7.89 -19.97
C GLU A 158 20.56 8.29 -18.92
N ARG A 159 20.27 9.32 -18.11
CA ARG A 159 21.17 9.70 -17.00
C ARG A 159 21.37 8.57 -16.01
N ASN A 160 20.28 7.89 -15.66
CA ASN A 160 20.30 6.73 -14.77
C ASN A 160 21.16 5.61 -15.37
N ARG A 161 20.99 5.30 -16.65
CA ARG A 161 21.80 4.31 -17.37
C ARG A 161 23.29 4.63 -17.31
N ARG A 162 23.67 5.90 -17.56
CA ARG A 162 25.07 6.35 -17.46
C ARG A 162 25.61 6.19 -16.03
N ALA A 163 24.84 6.62 -15.03
CA ALA A 163 25.22 6.51 -13.61
C ALA A 163 25.51 5.07 -13.19
N LEU A 164 24.64 4.14 -13.62
CA LEU A 164 24.78 2.72 -13.31
C LEU A 164 25.99 2.09 -14.02
N ALA A 165 26.32 2.58 -15.23
CA ALA A 165 27.45 2.07 -16.01
C ALA A 165 28.81 2.56 -15.49
N ASP A 166 28.88 3.79 -14.96
CA ASP A 166 30.12 4.42 -14.51
C ASP A 166 30.28 4.50 -12.99
N GLY A 167 29.29 4.03 -12.22
CA GLY A 167 29.31 4.00 -10.76
C GLY A 167 29.10 5.37 -10.09
N ARG A 168 28.75 6.41 -10.86
CA ARG A 168 28.79 7.79 -10.34
C ARG A 168 27.51 8.20 -9.61
N PRO A 169 27.61 8.73 -8.38
CA PRO A 169 26.46 9.22 -7.64
C PRO A 169 25.90 10.51 -8.22
N TRP A 170 24.59 10.72 -8.07
CA TRP A 170 23.94 11.94 -8.53
C TRP A 170 22.70 12.32 -7.71
N LEU A 171 22.53 13.62 -7.49
CA LEU A 171 21.37 14.23 -6.86
C LEU A 171 20.33 14.61 -7.93
N LEU A 172 19.07 14.28 -7.71
CA LEU A 172 17.96 14.82 -8.48
C LEU A 172 17.25 15.93 -7.68
N ALA A 173 16.92 17.05 -8.33
CA ALA A 173 16.20 18.15 -7.69
C ALA A 173 15.22 18.83 -8.66
N ARG A 174 14.06 19.21 -8.14
CA ARG A 174 13.08 20.06 -8.78
C ARG A 174 12.94 21.33 -7.94
N PRO A 175 13.69 22.39 -8.27
CA PRO A 175 13.69 23.64 -7.50
C PRO A 175 12.49 24.55 -7.82
N VAL A 176 11.66 24.18 -8.80
CA VAL A 176 10.49 24.93 -9.28
C VAL A 176 9.17 24.30 -8.81
N GLY A 177 8.08 25.03 -9.01
CA GLY A 177 6.74 24.65 -8.56
C GLY A 177 6.44 25.10 -7.12
N SER A 178 5.18 24.95 -6.70
CA SER A 178 4.76 25.29 -5.34
C SER A 178 5.26 24.28 -4.31
N ILE A 179 5.65 23.08 -4.76
CA ILE A 179 6.23 22.02 -3.95
C ILE A 179 7.63 21.74 -4.49
N VAL A 180 8.66 22.15 -3.76
CA VAL A 180 10.07 21.90 -4.08
C VAL A 180 10.43 20.46 -3.74
N TRP A 181 11.19 19.78 -4.61
CA TRP A 181 11.64 18.40 -4.36
C TRP A 181 13.17 18.33 -4.42
N VAL A 182 13.80 17.78 -3.38
CA VAL A 182 15.26 17.57 -3.34
C VAL A 182 15.54 16.12 -2.95
N GLY A 183 16.37 15.45 -3.73
CA GLY A 183 16.70 14.05 -3.54
C GLY A 183 15.85 13.10 -4.39
N PRO A 184 16.14 11.79 -4.36
CA PRO A 184 17.23 11.21 -3.61
C PRO A 184 18.58 11.53 -4.25
N VAL A 185 19.64 11.26 -3.50
CA VAL A 185 20.93 10.98 -4.13
C VAL A 185 20.94 9.50 -4.48
N PHE A 186 21.07 9.21 -5.77
CA PHE A 186 21.28 7.85 -6.27
C PHE A 186 22.76 7.51 -6.16
N SER A 187 23.08 6.38 -5.53
CA SER A 187 24.46 5.91 -5.32
C SER A 187 24.57 4.43 -5.77
N PRO A 188 25.04 4.18 -7.01
CA PRO A 188 25.15 2.83 -7.57
C PRO A 188 26.11 1.89 -6.83
N ASP A 189 27.19 2.41 -6.24
CA ASP A 189 28.37 1.64 -5.84
C ASP A 189 28.67 1.59 -4.33
N GLU A 190 27.80 2.07 -3.43
CA GLU A 190 28.13 2.09 -1.99
C GLU A 190 28.37 0.69 -1.41
N PRO A 191 29.62 0.32 -1.03
CA PRO A 191 29.93 -0.98 -0.43
C PRO A 191 29.53 -0.94 1.05
N GLY A 192 28.69 -1.89 1.50
CA GLY A 192 28.31 -2.04 2.91
C GLY A 192 26.84 -1.75 3.23
N ALA A 193 25.99 -1.45 2.24
CA ALA A 193 24.54 -1.49 2.41
C ALA A 193 24.05 -2.94 2.19
N ASP A 194 23.69 -3.64 3.26
CA ASP A 194 23.14 -5.01 3.26
C ASP A 194 22.19 -5.28 2.08
N ALA A 195 22.61 -5.96 1.00
CA ALA A 195 21.79 -6.43 -0.14
C ALA A 195 20.74 -5.46 -0.78
N ALA A 196 20.61 -4.21 -0.31
CA ALA A 196 19.45 -3.34 -0.46
C ALA A 196 19.90 -1.90 -0.75
N GLY A 197 20.88 -1.72 -1.64
CA GLY A 197 21.44 -0.42 -2.05
C GLY A 197 20.41 0.66 -2.40
N SER A 198 20.84 1.90 -2.65
CA SER A 198 20.01 3.12 -2.64
C SER A 198 18.81 3.21 -3.61
N GLY A 199 18.58 2.21 -4.47
CA GLY A 199 17.62 2.27 -5.57
C GLY A 199 18.13 3.15 -6.70
N CYS A 200 17.68 2.89 -7.94
CA CYS A 200 17.99 3.75 -9.07
C CYS A 200 16.78 4.61 -9.46
N TRP A 201 16.92 5.50 -10.44
CA TRP A 201 15.81 6.33 -10.89
C TRP A 201 14.63 5.50 -11.41
N GLU A 202 14.88 4.35 -12.05
CA GLU A 202 13.80 3.44 -12.50
C GLU A 202 12.97 2.90 -11.33
N CYS A 203 13.58 2.75 -10.14
CA CYS A 203 12.83 2.38 -8.93
C CYS A 203 11.86 3.51 -8.52
N LEU A 204 12.33 4.75 -8.57
CA LEU A 204 11.54 5.93 -8.25
C LEU A 204 10.45 6.19 -9.30
N ALA A 205 10.81 6.14 -10.58
CA ALA A 205 9.94 6.40 -11.72
C ALA A 205 8.75 5.43 -11.76
N HIS A 206 8.98 4.15 -11.42
CA HIS A 206 7.91 3.16 -11.31
C HIS A 206 6.84 3.57 -10.28
N ARG A 207 7.25 4.00 -9.08
CA ARG A 207 6.33 4.44 -8.02
C ARG A 207 5.64 5.76 -8.38
N LEU A 208 6.41 6.72 -8.90
CA LEU A 208 5.88 8.01 -9.32
C LEU A 208 4.83 7.91 -10.42
N SER A 209 5.06 7.05 -11.41
CA SER A 209 4.10 6.83 -12.50
C SER A 209 2.80 6.23 -11.99
N ALA A 210 2.89 5.25 -11.06
CA ALA A 210 1.71 4.68 -10.42
C ALA A 210 0.92 5.72 -9.60
N ASN A 211 1.60 6.67 -8.96
CA ASN A 211 0.96 7.72 -8.15
C ASN A 211 0.42 8.91 -8.98
N ARG A 212 0.66 8.94 -10.30
CA ARG A 212 0.25 10.03 -11.21
C ARG A 212 -0.72 9.59 -12.32
N GLN A 213 -1.58 8.61 -12.04
CA GLN A 213 -2.46 7.99 -13.04
C GLN A 213 -3.26 8.99 -13.89
N SER A 214 -3.78 10.06 -13.30
CA SER A 214 -4.55 11.08 -14.05
C SER A 214 -3.71 11.82 -15.08
N LEU A 215 -2.46 12.14 -14.74
CA LEU A 215 -1.51 12.77 -15.64
C LEU A 215 -1.02 11.78 -16.70
N SER A 216 -0.71 10.54 -16.30
CA SER A 216 -0.33 9.48 -17.26
C SER A 216 -1.45 9.19 -18.26
N TYR A 217 -2.70 9.17 -17.80
CA TYR A 217 -3.88 9.06 -18.67
C TYR A 217 -3.98 10.23 -19.64
N LEU A 218 -3.88 11.46 -19.14
CA LEU A 218 -3.98 12.66 -19.96
C LEU A 218 -2.86 12.71 -21.02
N GLN A 219 -1.62 12.44 -20.62
CA GLN A 219 -0.46 12.36 -21.50
C GLN A 219 -0.69 11.36 -22.64
N HIS A 220 -1.13 10.13 -22.32
CA HIS A 220 -1.45 9.12 -23.32
C HIS A 220 -2.58 9.57 -24.26
N ARG A 221 -3.62 10.23 -23.73
CA ARG A 221 -4.74 10.75 -24.53
C ARG A 221 -4.34 11.89 -25.46
N LEU A 222 -3.34 12.67 -25.09
CA LEU A 222 -2.78 13.74 -25.92
C LEU A 222 -1.72 13.25 -26.91
N GLY A 223 -1.28 11.98 -26.81
CA GLY A 223 -0.21 11.45 -27.64
C GLY A 223 1.13 12.16 -27.41
N GLN A 224 1.37 12.63 -26.18
CA GLN A 224 2.58 13.36 -25.81
C GLN A 224 3.63 12.41 -25.24
N ASP A 225 4.85 12.50 -25.73
CA ASP A 225 5.99 11.73 -25.21
C ASP A 225 6.58 12.36 -23.93
N GLU A 226 6.37 13.66 -23.74
CA GLU A 226 6.83 14.40 -22.56
C GLU A 226 5.78 14.39 -21.42
N PRO A 227 6.22 14.27 -20.15
CA PRO A 227 5.34 14.41 -19.00
C PRO A 227 4.68 15.78 -18.94
N ILE A 228 3.41 15.80 -18.52
CA ILE A 228 2.70 17.05 -18.27
C ILE A 228 3.23 17.66 -16.96
N SER A 229 4.07 18.68 -17.09
CA SER A 229 4.62 19.41 -15.94
C SER A 229 3.53 20.14 -15.17
N THR A 230 3.55 19.98 -13.84
CA THR A 230 2.69 20.74 -12.91
C THR A 230 3.47 21.85 -12.20
N ALA A 231 4.71 22.11 -12.59
CA ALA A 231 5.64 22.97 -11.85
C ALA A 231 5.56 24.47 -12.21
N GLY A 232 4.48 24.90 -12.87
CA GLY A 232 4.36 26.27 -13.39
C GLY A 232 4.20 27.38 -12.33
N ALA A 233 3.84 27.05 -11.10
CA ALA A 233 3.63 28.04 -10.04
C ALA A 233 4.88 28.23 -9.18
N HIS A 234 5.57 29.38 -9.28
CA HIS A 234 6.66 29.73 -8.38
C HIS A 234 6.82 31.25 -8.21
N LEU A 235 7.41 31.68 -7.11
CA LEU A 235 7.91 33.04 -6.88
C LEU A 235 9.44 33.03 -6.93
N PRO A 236 10.11 34.17 -7.17
CA PRO A 236 11.58 34.25 -7.04
C PRO A 236 12.08 33.74 -5.68
N ALA A 237 11.32 34.00 -4.60
CA ALA A 237 11.63 33.51 -3.26
C ALA A 237 11.52 31.98 -3.14
N THR A 238 10.51 31.35 -3.75
CA THR A 238 10.34 29.89 -3.68
C THR A 238 11.36 29.17 -4.56
N LEU A 239 11.72 29.73 -5.71
CA LEU A 239 12.82 29.26 -6.53
C LEU A 239 14.16 29.34 -5.76
N ALA A 240 14.42 30.46 -5.08
CA ALA A 240 15.60 30.62 -4.25
C ALA A 240 15.64 29.59 -3.11
N LEU A 241 14.53 29.32 -2.44
CA LEU A 241 14.45 28.24 -1.45
C LEU A 241 14.80 26.88 -2.08
N GLY A 242 14.23 26.57 -3.24
CA GLY A 242 14.48 25.30 -3.93
C GLY A 242 15.93 25.10 -4.35
N THR A 243 16.57 26.13 -4.91
CA THR A 243 17.97 26.05 -5.32
C THR A 243 18.92 26.01 -4.11
N GLN A 244 18.62 26.75 -3.04
CA GLN A 244 19.41 26.72 -1.80
C GLN A 244 19.31 25.36 -1.10
N LEU A 245 18.12 24.73 -1.07
CA LEU A 245 17.97 23.38 -0.53
C LEU A 245 18.74 22.33 -1.35
N ALA A 246 18.69 22.42 -2.68
CA ALA A 246 19.47 21.54 -3.54
C ALA A 246 20.99 21.73 -3.36
N ALA A 247 21.45 22.98 -3.21
CA ALA A 247 22.86 23.30 -2.98
C ALA A 247 23.31 22.83 -1.59
N LEU A 248 22.45 22.97 -0.56
CA LEU A 248 22.71 22.47 0.78
C LEU A 248 22.84 20.94 0.80
N GLU A 249 21.93 20.20 0.16
CA GLU A 249 22.04 18.75 0.08
C GLU A 249 23.26 18.30 -0.74
N THR A 250 23.62 19.05 -1.78
CA THR A 250 24.88 18.86 -2.52
C THR A 250 26.10 19.04 -1.62
N ALA A 251 26.15 20.12 -0.84
CA ALA A 251 27.24 20.41 0.08
C ALA A 251 27.34 19.35 1.19
N LYS A 252 26.21 18.98 1.81
CA LYS A 252 26.15 17.87 2.76
C LYS A 252 26.71 16.58 2.16
N TRP A 253 26.36 16.30 0.90
CA TRP A 253 26.88 15.12 0.23
C TRP A 253 28.40 15.22 0.03
N LEU A 254 28.93 16.31 -0.48
CA LEU A 254 30.38 16.45 -0.71
C LEU A 254 31.19 16.44 0.58
N ALA A 255 30.62 16.95 1.67
CA ALA A 255 31.22 16.96 3.01
C ALA A 255 31.14 15.63 3.79
N GLY A 256 30.54 14.58 3.20
CA GLY A 256 30.39 13.26 3.85
C GLY A 256 29.15 13.09 4.74
N ALA A 257 28.32 14.13 4.90
CA ALA A 257 27.05 14.03 5.61
C ALA A 257 25.98 13.32 4.76
N ARG A 258 26.02 11.98 4.75
CA ARG A 258 25.10 11.10 4.02
C ARG A 258 23.79 10.90 4.79
N PRO A 259 22.61 10.95 4.13
CA PRO A 259 21.38 10.51 4.77
C PRO A 259 21.43 8.99 5.00
N PRO A 260 20.83 8.45 6.08
CA PRO A 260 20.86 7.01 6.37
C PRO A 260 20.06 6.17 5.36
N GLN A 261 19.16 6.80 4.62
CA GLN A 261 18.34 6.17 3.59
C GLN A 261 18.14 7.15 2.43
N PRO A 262 18.09 6.66 1.17
CA PRO A 262 17.75 7.48 0.01
C PRO A 262 16.31 7.98 0.15
N ALA A 263 16.10 9.28 -0.02
CA ALA A 263 14.77 9.87 0.10
C ALA A 263 14.61 11.12 -0.77
N VAL A 264 13.38 11.35 -1.22
CA VAL A 264 12.95 12.65 -1.73
C VAL A 264 12.44 13.45 -0.54
N THR A 265 12.96 14.65 -0.34
CA THR A 265 12.38 15.63 0.58
C THR A 265 11.53 16.60 -0.22
N THR A 266 10.28 16.78 0.19
CA THR A 266 9.39 17.81 -0.37
C THR A 266 9.22 18.96 0.61
N LEU A 267 9.07 20.17 0.06
CA LEU A 267 8.66 21.36 0.80
C LEU A 267 7.52 22.03 0.05
N ASP A 268 6.31 21.97 0.61
CA ASP A 268 5.18 22.77 0.17
C ASP A 268 5.41 24.21 0.62
N THR A 269 5.69 25.10 -0.33
CA THR A 269 6.00 26.50 -0.04
C THR A 269 4.75 27.36 0.23
N VAL A 270 3.56 26.82 0.00
CA VAL A 270 2.28 27.48 0.29
C VAL A 270 1.84 27.16 1.70
N LEU A 271 1.90 25.88 2.09
CA LEU A 271 1.53 25.41 3.43
C LEU A 271 2.68 25.48 4.43
N LEU A 272 3.93 25.59 3.95
CA LEU A 272 5.17 25.50 4.73
C LEU A 272 5.34 24.14 5.42
N ASP A 273 4.82 23.08 4.81
CA ASP A 273 4.94 21.70 5.27
C ASP A 273 6.07 20.99 4.51
N SER A 274 6.81 20.13 5.22
CA SER A 274 7.85 19.30 4.63
C SER A 274 7.62 17.83 4.91
N GLU A 275 7.80 16.99 3.89
CA GLU A 275 7.70 15.54 4.02
C GLU A 275 8.95 14.84 3.47
N LYS A 276 9.28 13.68 4.04
CA LYS A 276 10.38 12.83 3.61
C LYS A 276 9.83 11.51 3.07
N HIS A 277 10.14 11.22 1.82
CA HIS A 277 9.66 10.05 1.07
C HIS A 277 10.83 9.10 0.82
N VAL A 278 10.95 8.05 1.62
CA VAL A 278 12.02 7.06 1.48
C VAL A 278 11.86 6.30 0.16
N LEU A 279 12.93 6.23 -0.63
CA LEU A 279 12.98 5.41 -1.84
C LEU A 279 13.31 3.97 -1.46
N VAL A 280 12.44 3.04 -1.86
CA VAL A 280 12.71 1.61 -1.75
C VAL A 280 13.35 1.11 -3.05
N ARG A 281 14.52 0.48 -2.95
CA ARG A 281 15.11 -0.25 -4.09
C ARG A 281 14.19 -1.41 -4.46
N ARG A 282 13.82 -1.50 -5.73
CA ARG A 282 13.06 -2.64 -6.24
C ARG A 282 14.02 -3.80 -6.55
N PRO A 283 13.95 -4.95 -5.85
CA PRO A 283 14.81 -6.09 -6.16
C PRO A 283 14.64 -6.58 -7.59
N GLN A 284 13.42 -6.48 -8.13
CA GLN A 284 13.06 -6.85 -9.51
C GLN A 284 13.22 -5.70 -10.52
N CYS A 285 13.97 -4.64 -10.19
CA CYS A 285 14.18 -3.52 -11.10
C CYS A 285 14.93 -3.96 -12.36
N PRO A 286 14.45 -3.65 -13.58
CA PRO A 286 15.15 -4.01 -14.82
C PRO A 286 16.44 -3.23 -15.07
N SER A 287 16.69 -2.16 -14.30
CA SER A 287 17.91 -1.35 -14.43
C SER A 287 18.98 -1.68 -13.38
N CYS A 288 18.61 -1.89 -12.11
CA CYS A 288 19.57 -2.08 -11.02
C CYS A 288 19.30 -3.31 -10.14
N GLY A 289 18.41 -4.20 -10.56
CA GLY A 289 18.01 -5.40 -9.86
C GLY A 289 18.06 -6.63 -10.77
N ASP A 290 17.24 -7.62 -10.44
CA ASP A 290 17.08 -8.88 -11.18
C ASP A 290 15.67 -8.94 -11.79
N ASP A 291 15.56 -8.63 -13.08
CA ASP A 291 14.30 -8.61 -13.82
C ASP A 291 13.61 -9.98 -13.93
N ALA A 292 14.35 -11.08 -13.76
CA ALA A 292 13.82 -12.43 -13.76
C ALA A 292 13.26 -12.86 -12.39
N MET A 293 13.42 -12.06 -11.33
CA MET A 293 13.04 -12.42 -9.96
C MET A 293 11.55 -12.77 -9.85
N MET A 294 10.68 -11.94 -10.43
CA MET A 294 9.23 -12.16 -10.40
C MET A 294 8.84 -13.44 -11.14
N THR A 295 9.41 -13.66 -12.33
CA THR A 295 9.14 -14.86 -13.11
C THR A 295 9.57 -16.13 -12.34
N ARG A 296 10.77 -16.13 -11.74
CA ARG A 296 11.25 -17.27 -10.95
C ARG A 296 10.38 -17.55 -9.72
N ARG A 297 9.94 -16.49 -9.03
CA ARG A 297 9.05 -16.61 -7.87
C ARG A 297 7.71 -17.23 -8.24
N GLN A 298 7.11 -16.79 -9.33
CA GLN A 298 5.78 -17.27 -9.77
C GLN A 298 5.78 -18.68 -10.36
N LEU A 299 6.96 -19.17 -10.77
CA LEU A 299 7.17 -20.54 -11.22
C LEU A 299 7.69 -21.46 -10.09
N ALA A 300 7.86 -20.94 -8.88
CA ALA A 300 8.23 -21.76 -7.74
C ALA A 300 6.99 -22.54 -7.24
N PRO A 301 7.15 -23.82 -6.86
CA PRO A 301 6.08 -24.55 -6.17
C PRO A 301 5.62 -23.81 -4.92
N VAL A 302 4.30 -23.80 -4.68
CA VAL A 302 3.75 -23.27 -3.44
C VAL A 302 3.86 -24.35 -2.36
N ALA A 303 4.48 -23.98 -1.24
CA ALA A 303 4.52 -24.76 -0.02
C ALA A 303 4.17 -23.85 1.16
N PHE A 304 3.51 -24.42 2.16
CA PHE A 304 3.15 -23.71 3.39
C PHE A 304 4.05 -24.15 4.52
N GLU A 305 4.38 -23.19 5.38
CA GLU A 305 5.09 -23.42 6.63
C GLU A 305 4.14 -23.20 7.81
N SER A 306 4.44 -23.81 8.96
CA SER A 306 3.71 -23.55 10.20
C SER A 306 3.72 -22.04 10.51
N ARG A 307 2.53 -21.48 10.71
CA ARG A 307 2.28 -20.08 11.08
C ARG A 307 1.27 -20.05 12.22
N PRO A 308 1.74 -20.16 13.48
CA PRO A 308 0.88 -19.99 14.63
C PRO A 308 0.16 -18.64 14.61
N LYS A 309 -1.12 -18.64 14.96
CA LYS A 309 -1.95 -17.43 14.99
C LYS A 309 -1.51 -16.54 16.16
N ALA A 310 -1.23 -15.27 15.86
CA ALA A 310 -0.84 -14.27 16.85
C ALA A 310 -1.99 -13.33 17.21
N PHE A 311 -2.94 -13.12 16.29
CA PHE A 311 -4.09 -12.23 16.50
C PHE A 311 -5.37 -12.86 15.96
N THR A 312 -6.39 -12.99 16.81
CA THR A 312 -7.67 -13.65 16.48
C THR A 312 -8.91 -12.85 16.91
N ALA A 313 -8.71 -11.66 17.50
CA ALA A 313 -9.80 -10.90 18.12
C ALA A 313 -10.69 -10.17 17.10
N ASP A 314 -10.14 -9.77 15.95
CA ASP A 314 -10.83 -9.02 14.90
C ASP A 314 -10.11 -9.17 13.56
N GLY A 315 -10.76 -8.80 12.45
CA GLY A 315 -10.13 -8.71 11.14
C GLY A 315 -9.74 -10.04 10.49
N GLY A 316 -9.90 -11.17 11.19
CA GLY A 316 -9.49 -12.51 10.76
C GLY A 316 -8.51 -13.16 11.75
N HIS A 317 -8.23 -14.45 11.55
CA HIS A 317 -7.08 -15.11 12.21
C HIS A 317 -5.79 -14.76 11.46
N ARG A 318 -4.84 -14.10 12.14
CA ARG A 318 -3.63 -13.51 11.54
C ARG A 318 -2.36 -14.02 12.23
N SER A 319 -1.25 -14.06 11.47
CA SER A 319 0.08 -14.42 11.99
C SER A 319 0.83 -13.25 12.65
N ALA A 320 0.32 -12.01 12.56
CA ALA A 320 0.85 -10.84 13.26
C ALA A 320 -0.28 -9.88 13.64
N SER A 321 0.01 -8.94 14.55
CA SER A 321 -0.96 -7.91 14.96
C SER A 321 -1.15 -6.82 13.89
N PRO A 322 -2.28 -6.09 13.89
CA PRO A 322 -2.46 -4.93 13.00
C PRO A 322 -1.44 -3.81 13.28
N GLU A 323 -0.95 -3.66 14.52
CA GLU A 323 0.14 -2.76 14.88
C GLU A 323 1.44 -3.10 14.14
N ASP A 324 1.86 -4.37 14.20
CA ASP A 324 3.08 -4.85 13.54
C ASP A 324 2.99 -4.66 12.02
N MET A 325 1.81 -4.91 11.45
CA MET A 325 1.55 -4.70 10.02
C MET A 325 1.72 -3.22 9.65
N LEU A 326 1.12 -2.30 10.42
CA LEU A 326 1.21 -0.87 10.16
C LEU A 326 2.64 -0.34 10.34
N GLU A 327 3.37 -0.82 11.34
CA GLU A 327 4.76 -0.43 11.56
C GLU A 327 5.66 -0.92 10.42
N LYS A 328 5.58 -2.21 10.08
CA LYS A 328 6.40 -2.84 9.04
C LYS A 328 6.20 -2.19 7.66
N TYR A 329 4.97 -1.86 7.30
CA TYR A 329 4.63 -1.34 5.97
C TYR A 329 4.42 0.19 5.93
N ARG A 330 4.73 0.91 7.03
CA ARG A 330 4.72 2.37 7.06
C ARG A 330 5.45 3.04 5.88
N PRO A 331 6.63 2.57 5.42
CA PRO A 331 7.32 3.19 4.29
C PRO A 331 6.54 3.16 2.97
N GLN A 332 5.52 2.30 2.85
CA GLN A 332 4.66 2.20 1.67
C GLN A 332 3.57 3.28 1.63
N LEU A 333 3.36 4.02 2.73
CA LEU A 333 2.48 5.18 2.83
C LEU A 333 3.22 6.45 2.36
N SER A 334 3.15 6.76 1.08
CA SER A 334 3.79 7.94 0.49
C SER A 334 3.22 8.21 -0.90
N PRO A 335 2.78 9.44 -1.21
CA PRO A 335 2.25 9.79 -2.54
C PRO A 335 3.32 9.89 -3.63
N ILE A 336 4.59 9.70 -3.28
CA ILE A 336 5.74 9.83 -4.18
C ILE A 336 6.40 8.47 -4.37
N THR A 337 6.89 7.89 -3.27
CA THR A 337 7.69 6.65 -3.27
C THR A 337 6.93 5.42 -2.79
N GLY A 338 5.76 5.59 -2.18
CA GLY A 338 4.93 4.51 -1.65
C GLY A 338 4.03 3.89 -2.73
N VAL A 339 3.36 2.79 -2.37
CA VAL A 339 2.28 2.21 -3.18
C VAL A 339 0.89 2.60 -2.68
N VAL A 340 0.83 3.27 -1.52
CA VAL A 340 -0.40 3.77 -0.91
C VAL A 340 -0.22 5.27 -0.68
N THR A 341 -1.04 6.08 -1.35
CA THR A 341 -0.84 7.54 -1.38
C THR A 341 -1.25 8.24 -0.10
N THR A 342 -2.34 7.78 0.53
CA THR A 342 -2.89 8.34 1.77
C THR A 342 -3.51 7.24 2.61
N LEU A 343 -3.70 7.50 3.90
CA LEU A 343 -4.46 6.65 4.80
C LEU A 343 -5.20 7.54 5.80
N VAL A 344 -6.48 7.78 5.55
CA VAL A 344 -7.29 8.75 6.31
C VAL A 344 -8.66 8.17 6.65
N PRO A 345 -9.33 8.61 7.73
CA PRO A 345 -10.69 8.20 8.02
C PRO A 345 -11.62 8.50 6.84
N ALA A 346 -12.54 7.58 6.53
CA ALA A 346 -13.50 7.78 5.46
C ALA A 346 -14.44 8.94 5.81
N ALA A 347 -14.62 9.88 4.89
CA ALA A 347 -15.52 11.00 5.08
C ALA A 347 -16.95 10.51 5.33
N ARG A 348 -17.68 11.19 6.22
CA ARG A 348 -19.08 10.85 6.59
C ARG A 348 -19.24 9.49 7.27
N THR A 349 -18.19 8.91 7.82
CA THR A 349 -18.30 7.77 8.73
C THR A 349 -18.99 8.22 10.03
N PRO A 350 -20.12 7.62 10.43
CA PRO A 350 -20.76 7.94 11.70
C PRO A 350 -19.86 7.72 12.91
N THR A 351 -20.02 8.56 13.94
CA THR A 351 -19.29 8.42 15.21
C THR A 351 -19.51 7.02 15.80
N GLY A 352 -18.41 6.38 16.21
CA GLY A 352 -18.42 5.02 16.76
C GLY A 352 -18.06 3.92 15.74
N LEU A 353 -18.10 4.22 14.44
CA LEU A 353 -17.69 3.29 13.38
C LEU A 353 -16.27 3.61 12.89
N ARG A 354 -15.53 2.59 12.43
CA ARG A 354 -14.12 2.71 12.02
C ARG A 354 -13.97 2.27 10.57
N VAL A 355 -13.94 3.26 9.69
CA VAL A 355 -13.73 3.08 8.25
C VAL A 355 -12.62 4.01 7.80
N TYR A 356 -11.65 3.47 7.08
CA TYR A 356 -10.50 4.20 6.55
C TYR A 356 -10.47 4.08 5.03
N VAL A 357 -10.01 5.14 4.39
CA VAL A 357 -9.75 5.19 2.95
C VAL A 357 -8.25 5.26 2.74
N SER A 358 -7.75 4.41 1.85
CA SER A 358 -6.34 4.35 1.48
C SER A 358 -6.15 4.62 -0.01
N GLY A 359 -5.82 5.88 -0.35
CA GLY A 359 -5.42 6.29 -1.69
C GLY A 359 -6.35 5.92 -2.85
N GLN A 360 -5.86 6.12 -4.07
CA GLN A 360 -6.57 5.72 -5.30
C GLN A 360 -6.47 4.21 -5.52
N ASN A 361 -7.54 3.57 -6.00
CA ASN A 361 -7.51 2.15 -6.34
C ASN A 361 -6.78 1.91 -7.67
N LEU A 362 -5.53 1.50 -7.58
CA LEU A 362 -4.62 1.33 -8.72
C LEU A 362 -5.03 0.19 -9.67
N SER A 363 -5.97 -0.69 -9.27
CA SER A 363 -6.49 -1.76 -10.14
C SER A 363 -7.33 -1.25 -11.32
N ARG A 364 -7.78 0.01 -11.26
CA ARG A 364 -8.66 0.61 -12.27
C ARG A 364 -7.87 1.45 -13.28
N GLN A 365 -7.18 0.80 -14.21
CA GLN A 365 -6.58 1.51 -15.35
C GLN A 365 -7.67 2.12 -16.24
N SER A 366 -7.50 3.38 -16.61
CA SER A 366 -8.52 4.17 -17.31
C SER A 366 -8.30 4.16 -18.82
N GLY A 367 -9.22 3.58 -19.59
CA GLY A 367 -9.26 3.70 -21.05
C GLY A 367 -10.06 4.92 -21.53
N ASP A 368 -10.97 5.43 -20.70
CA ASP A 368 -11.79 6.61 -21.01
C ASP A 368 -12.06 7.52 -19.79
N LEU A 369 -12.70 8.67 -20.03
CA LEU A 369 -12.97 9.68 -19.02
C LEU A 369 -13.98 9.22 -17.96
N LYS A 370 -14.91 8.31 -18.32
CA LYS A 370 -15.90 7.75 -17.38
C LYS A 370 -15.18 6.81 -16.40
N GLN A 371 -14.31 5.94 -16.92
CA GLN A 371 -13.47 5.04 -16.14
C GLN A 371 -12.47 5.80 -15.26
N LEU A 372 -11.87 6.90 -15.75
CA LEU A 372 -11.02 7.76 -14.92
C LEU A 372 -11.82 8.38 -13.77
N ARG A 373 -13.01 8.92 -14.03
CA ARG A 373 -13.85 9.50 -12.97
C ARG A 373 -14.26 8.45 -11.94
N THR A 374 -14.51 7.21 -12.35
CA THR A 374 -14.85 6.12 -11.44
C THR A 374 -13.63 5.54 -10.73
N GLY A 375 -12.46 5.48 -11.37
CA GLY A 375 -11.18 5.06 -10.79
C GLY A 375 -10.67 6.06 -9.74
N LEU A 376 -10.71 7.36 -10.05
CA LEU A 376 -10.39 8.45 -9.10
C LEU A 376 -11.33 8.50 -7.89
N ARG A 377 -12.53 7.94 -8.00
CA ARG A 377 -13.52 7.83 -6.91
C ARG A 377 -13.48 6.47 -6.21
N SER A 378 -12.88 5.46 -6.85
CA SER A 378 -12.67 4.15 -6.27
C SER A 378 -11.42 4.21 -5.42
N VAL A 379 -11.61 4.06 -4.12
CA VAL A 379 -10.54 4.03 -3.14
C VAL A 379 -10.55 2.66 -2.48
N SER A 380 -9.39 2.16 -2.09
CA SER A 380 -9.35 1.00 -1.19
C SER A 380 -9.88 1.43 0.18
N CYS A 381 -10.60 0.54 0.87
CA CYS A 381 -11.35 0.87 2.05
C CYS A 381 -11.12 -0.18 3.15
N GLY A 382 -10.67 0.27 4.32
CA GLY A 382 -10.47 -0.58 5.48
C GLY A 382 -11.60 -0.45 6.48
N LYS A 383 -11.88 -1.56 7.18
CA LYS A 383 -12.87 -1.65 8.25
C LYS A 383 -12.29 -2.38 9.45
N GLY A 384 -12.85 -2.14 10.63
CA GLY A 384 -12.49 -2.86 11.84
C GLY A 384 -13.35 -2.48 13.04
N ARG A 385 -13.26 -3.28 14.09
CA ARG A 385 -13.82 -2.98 15.43
C ARG A 385 -12.97 -1.92 16.13
N THR A 386 -11.68 -1.85 15.81
CA THR A 386 -10.72 -0.87 16.34
C THR A 386 -10.17 0.05 15.25
N ASP A 387 -9.61 1.18 15.66
CA ASP A 387 -8.95 2.13 14.74
C ASP A 387 -7.76 1.51 14.02
N VAL A 388 -6.91 0.80 14.78
CA VAL A 388 -5.71 0.15 14.27
C VAL A 388 -6.05 -0.95 13.25
N GLN A 389 -7.09 -1.74 13.49
CA GLN A 389 -7.54 -2.77 12.55
C GLN A 389 -8.08 -2.16 11.27
N ALA A 390 -8.89 -1.10 11.35
CA ALA A 390 -9.42 -0.43 10.17
C ALA A 390 -8.31 0.19 9.31
N ARG A 391 -7.27 0.76 9.93
CA ARG A 391 -6.08 1.28 9.25
C ARG A 391 -5.27 0.16 8.58
N ALA A 392 -5.02 -0.94 9.30
CA ALA A 392 -4.30 -2.10 8.76
C ALA A 392 -5.07 -2.73 7.59
N SER A 393 -6.39 -2.85 7.69
CA SER A 393 -7.27 -3.34 6.62
C SER A 393 -7.20 -2.46 5.38
N ALA A 394 -7.23 -1.13 5.52
CA ALA A 394 -7.13 -0.21 4.37
C ALA A 394 -5.76 -0.32 3.70
N LEU A 395 -4.68 -0.28 4.50
CA LEU A 395 -3.31 -0.44 4.02
C LEU A 395 -3.13 -1.77 3.27
N GLY A 396 -3.62 -2.87 3.86
CA GLY A 396 -3.56 -4.21 3.28
C GLY A 396 -4.29 -4.30 1.93
N GLU A 397 -5.52 -3.77 1.86
CA GLU A 397 -6.27 -3.78 0.60
C GLU A 397 -5.57 -2.94 -0.48
N ALA A 398 -5.09 -1.73 -0.18
CA ALA A 398 -4.39 -0.92 -1.18
C ALA A 398 -3.14 -1.62 -1.74
N MET A 399 -2.38 -2.30 -0.86
CA MET A 399 -1.19 -3.06 -1.25
C MET A 399 -1.53 -4.35 -2.01
N GLU A 400 -2.63 -5.02 -1.68
CA GLU A 400 -3.19 -6.13 -2.47
C GLU A 400 -3.51 -5.67 -3.89
N ARG A 401 -4.28 -4.59 -4.03
CA ARG A 401 -4.67 -4.04 -5.35
C ARG A 401 -3.44 -3.66 -6.17
N PHE A 402 -2.45 -3.00 -5.56
CA PHE A 402 -1.19 -2.69 -6.24
C PHE A 402 -0.48 -3.94 -6.75
N SER A 403 -0.40 -4.97 -5.92
CA SER A 403 0.32 -6.21 -6.25
C SER A 403 -0.35 -7.00 -7.37
N GLY A 404 -1.69 -6.95 -7.44
CA GLY A 404 -2.48 -7.58 -8.51
C GLY A 404 -2.49 -6.82 -9.85
N VAL A 405 -1.94 -5.61 -9.95
CA VAL A 405 -1.80 -4.88 -11.22
C VAL A 405 -0.69 -5.50 -12.06
N PHE A 406 -0.95 -5.67 -13.36
CA PHE A 406 0.05 -6.13 -14.33
C PHE A 406 1.18 -5.10 -14.51
N GLN A 407 2.42 -5.49 -14.24
CA GLN A 407 3.62 -4.65 -14.35
C GLN A 407 4.52 -5.03 -15.53
N GLY A 408 4.35 -6.23 -16.11
CA GLY A 408 5.10 -6.72 -17.26
C GLY A 408 6.25 -7.66 -16.91
N ASP A 409 6.56 -7.85 -15.63
CA ASP A 409 7.60 -8.76 -15.11
C ASP A 409 7.05 -10.11 -14.63
N GLU A 410 5.72 -10.30 -14.72
CA GLU A 410 5.05 -11.56 -14.37
C GLU A 410 5.46 -12.71 -15.30
N ALA A 411 5.50 -13.92 -14.73
CA ALA A 411 5.72 -15.15 -15.48
C ALA A 411 4.60 -15.34 -16.51
N ARG A 412 4.99 -15.36 -17.79
CA ARG A 412 4.06 -15.48 -18.91
C ARG A 412 4.58 -16.45 -19.95
N ARG A 413 3.65 -17.12 -20.63
CA ARG A 413 3.93 -17.95 -21.81
C ARG A 413 2.89 -17.66 -22.88
N THR A 414 3.34 -17.27 -24.07
CA THR A 414 2.47 -17.16 -25.25
C THR A 414 2.27 -18.54 -25.86
N ALA A 415 1.03 -19.00 -25.93
CA ALA A 415 0.67 -20.30 -26.49
C ALA A 415 -0.83 -20.34 -26.86
N THR A 416 -1.20 -21.26 -27.73
CA THR A 416 -2.58 -21.70 -27.92
C THR A 416 -3.01 -22.63 -26.79
N PHE A 417 -4.32 -22.86 -26.65
CA PHE A 417 -4.83 -23.81 -25.65
C PHE A 417 -4.31 -25.24 -25.92
N ALA A 418 -4.25 -25.64 -27.21
CA ALA A 418 -3.79 -26.96 -27.61
C ALA A 418 -2.30 -27.21 -27.28
N GLU A 419 -1.44 -26.20 -27.42
CA GLU A 419 0.01 -26.31 -27.10
C GLU A 419 0.29 -26.49 -25.61
N LEU A 420 -0.59 -25.99 -24.73
CA LEU A 420 -0.49 -26.19 -23.28
C LEU A 420 -1.17 -27.48 -22.81
N GLY A 421 -2.02 -28.08 -23.64
CA GLY A 421 -2.68 -29.36 -23.35
C GLY A 421 -3.45 -29.36 -22.04
N ASP A 422 -3.23 -30.39 -21.22
CA ASP A 422 -3.92 -30.56 -19.94
C ASP A 422 -3.51 -29.56 -18.85
N ALA A 423 -2.41 -28.83 -19.05
CA ALA A 423 -1.92 -27.86 -18.09
C ALA A 423 -2.73 -26.55 -18.17
N ALA A 424 -3.33 -26.24 -19.33
CA ALA A 424 -4.19 -25.08 -19.47
C ALA A 424 -5.60 -25.32 -18.87
N ILE A 425 -6.13 -24.27 -18.23
CA ILE A 425 -7.51 -24.23 -17.76
C ILE A 425 -8.32 -23.42 -18.74
N HIS A 426 -9.34 -24.06 -19.33
CA HIS A 426 -10.24 -23.38 -20.25
C HIS A 426 -10.97 -22.24 -19.51
N PRO A 427 -11.03 -21.00 -20.07
CA PRO A 427 -11.57 -19.84 -19.35
C PRO A 427 -13.02 -20.02 -18.89
N GLU A 428 -13.83 -20.79 -19.60
CA GLU A 428 -15.22 -21.06 -19.20
C GLU A 428 -15.32 -21.81 -17.86
N ARG A 429 -14.28 -22.57 -17.45
CA ARG A 429 -14.26 -23.28 -16.16
C ARG A 429 -14.12 -22.34 -14.95
N THR A 430 -13.68 -21.10 -15.16
CA THR A 430 -13.48 -20.10 -14.11
C THR A 430 -14.38 -18.88 -14.29
N LEU A 431 -14.68 -18.48 -15.53
CA LEU A 431 -15.56 -17.35 -15.83
C LEU A 431 -17.04 -17.70 -15.71
N LEU A 432 -17.44 -18.94 -16.03
CA LEU A 432 -18.78 -19.47 -15.78
C LEU A 432 -19.94 -18.63 -16.37
N TYR A 433 -19.78 -18.03 -17.55
CA TYR A 433 -20.90 -17.45 -18.30
C TYR A 433 -21.70 -18.54 -19.02
N SER A 434 -23.04 -18.40 -19.05
CA SER A 434 -23.89 -19.35 -19.77
C SER A 434 -23.80 -19.14 -21.30
N ALA A 435 -24.16 -20.18 -22.06
CA ALA A 435 -24.30 -20.07 -23.52
C ALA A 435 -25.28 -18.95 -23.92
N ARG A 436 -26.34 -18.76 -23.13
CA ARG A 436 -27.31 -17.67 -23.33
C ARG A 436 -26.68 -16.30 -23.09
N GLN A 437 -25.87 -16.14 -22.05
CA GLN A 437 -25.17 -14.89 -21.78
C GLN A 437 -24.20 -14.53 -22.91
N TYR A 438 -23.48 -15.51 -23.46
CA TYR A 438 -22.64 -15.29 -24.64
C TYR A 438 -23.46 -14.89 -25.88
N ALA A 439 -24.60 -15.53 -26.13
CA ALA A 439 -25.49 -15.18 -27.24
C ALA A 439 -26.14 -13.79 -27.08
N GLU A 440 -26.48 -13.41 -25.84
CA GLU A 440 -27.09 -12.11 -25.49
C GLU A 440 -26.04 -11.07 -25.04
N ARG A 441 -24.76 -11.27 -25.37
CA ARG A 441 -23.64 -10.44 -24.91
C ARG A 441 -23.88 -8.94 -25.07
N ASP A 442 -24.35 -8.51 -26.24
CA ASP A 442 -24.52 -7.08 -26.55
C ASP A 442 -25.59 -6.45 -25.65
N ARG A 443 -26.61 -7.22 -25.27
CA ARG A 443 -27.65 -6.79 -24.33
C ARG A 443 -27.09 -6.61 -22.92
N TRP A 444 -26.21 -7.51 -22.47
CA TRP A 444 -25.53 -7.37 -21.17
C TRP A 444 -24.60 -6.15 -21.15
N ASN A 445 -23.79 -6.00 -22.20
CA ASN A 445 -22.73 -5.00 -22.26
C ASN A 445 -23.25 -3.58 -22.55
N VAL A 446 -24.45 -3.43 -23.14
CA VAL A 446 -25.13 -2.12 -23.31
C VAL A 446 -25.32 -1.39 -21.98
N LYS A 447 -25.50 -2.10 -20.87
CA LYS A 447 -25.65 -1.49 -19.54
C LYS A 447 -24.38 -0.79 -19.06
N GLN A 448 -23.22 -1.10 -19.66
CA GLN A 448 -21.90 -0.60 -19.25
C GLN A 448 -21.64 -0.82 -17.75
N SER A 449 -22.11 -1.94 -17.20
CA SER A 449 -21.81 -2.35 -15.83
C SER A 449 -20.31 -2.53 -15.68
N MET A 450 -19.76 -2.12 -14.54
CA MET A 450 -18.34 -2.34 -14.23
C MET A 450 -18.05 -3.78 -13.85
N PHE A 451 -19.07 -4.49 -13.38
CA PHE A 451 -18.96 -5.82 -12.76
C PHE A 451 -19.44 -6.92 -13.71
N ASN A 452 -20.52 -6.64 -14.45
CA ASN A 452 -21.27 -7.64 -15.19
C ASN A 452 -21.04 -7.55 -16.71
N VAL A 453 -19.77 -7.47 -17.12
CA VAL A 453 -19.37 -7.50 -18.54
C VAL A 453 -19.23 -8.95 -19.00
N VAL A 454 -19.84 -9.29 -20.14
CA VAL A 454 -19.68 -10.61 -20.76
C VAL A 454 -18.57 -10.54 -21.83
N PRO A 455 -17.48 -11.33 -21.74
CA PRO A 455 -16.41 -11.34 -22.74
C PRO A 455 -16.86 -12.00 -24.05
N VAL A 456 -16.01 -12.04 -25.07
CA VAL A 456 -16.29 -12.88 -26.24
C VAL A 456 -15.97 -14.35 -25.91
N PRO A 457 -16.64 -15.34 -26.54
CA PRO A 457 -16.31 -16.76 -26.35
C PRO A 457 -14.83 -17.03 -26.66
N PHE A 458 -14.17 -17.83 -25.83
CA PHE A 458 -12.76 -18.15 -26.00
C PHE A 458 -12.52 -19.02 -27.25
N ARG A 459 -11.51 -18.66 -28.03
CA ARG A 459 -11.07 -19.41 -29.20
C ARG A 459 -9.80 -20.18 -28.86
N THR A 460 -9.84 -21.50 -28.95
CA THR A 460 -8.72 -22.37 -28.54
C THR A 460 -7.52 -22.34 -29.50
N ASP A 461 -7.73 -21.85 -30.73
CA ASP A 461 -6.72 -21.65 -31.77
C ASP A 461 -5.97 -20.30 -31.64
N ASP A 462 -6.47 -19.37 -30.83
CA ASP A 462 -5.80 -18.10 -30.61
C ASP A 462 -4.58 -18.29 -29.68
N ALA A 463 -3.41 -17.81 -30.12
CA ALA A 463 -2.24 -17.71 -29.28
C ALA A 463 -2.39 -16.49 -28.35
N ILE A 464 -2.47 -16.74 -27.04
CA ILE A 464 -2.59 -15.71 -26.01
C ILE A 464 -1.50 -15.89 -24.95
N GLU A 465 -1.32 -14.90 -24.09
CA GLU A 465 -0.45 -15.03 -22.92
C GLU A 465 -1.19 -15.76 -21.79
N TRP A 466 -0.48 -16.72 -21.20
CA TRP A 466 -0.91 -17.49 -20.05
C TRP A 466 0.02 -17.26 -18.87
N SER A 467 -0.54 -17.20 -17.67
CA SER A 467 0.20 -17.08 -16.41
C SER A 467 0.03 -18.35 -15.56
N PRO A 468 1.07 -18.73 -14.80
CA PRO A 468 1.03 -19.93 -13.97
C PRO A 468 0.25 -19.69 -12.67
N ALA A 469 -0.41 -20.75 -12.21
CA ALA A 469 -0.87 -20.92 -10.83
C ALA A 469 -0.48 -22.33 -10.38
N TRP A 470 -0.04 -22.49 -9.14
CA TRP A 470 0.29 -23.79 -8.58
C TRP A 470 -0.97 -24.51 -8.12
N SER A 471 -1.18 -25.73 -8.60
CA SER A 471 -2.23 -26.62 -8.11
C SER A 471 -1.76 -27.33 -6.86
N LEU A 472 -2.38 -27.04 -5.72
CA LEU A 472 -2.14 -27.78 -4.47
C LEU A 472 -2.69 -29.20 -4.55
N THR A 473 -3.76 -29.40 -5.33
CA THR A 473 -4.39 -30.71 -5.55
C THR A 473 -3.53 -31.60 -6.45
N GLU A 474 -3.06 -31.07 -7.60
CA GLU A 474 -2.30 -31.85 -8.58
C GLU A 474 -0.78 -31.71 -8.45
N GLN A 475 -0.29 -30.85 -7.54
CA GLN A 475 1.14 -30.58 -7.30
C GLN A 475 1.92 -30.22 -8.58
N ARG A 476 1.33 -29.37 -9.43
CA ARG A 476 1.92 -28.88 -10.68
C ARG A 476 1.39 -27.51 -11.07
N HIS A 477 2.08 -26.83 -11.98
CA HIS A 477 1.58 -25.58 -12.57
C HIS A 477 0.40 -25.83 -13.52
N ARG A 478 -0.66 -25.07 -13.32
CA ARG A 478 -1.74 -24.87 -14.28
C ARG A 478 -1.65 -23.48 -14.86
N TRP A 479 -2.14 -23.32 -16.09
CA TRP A 479 -2.02 -22.09 -16.85
C TRP A 479 -3.40 -21.49 -17.08
N LEU A 480 -3.56 -20.23 -16.71
CA LEU A 480 -4.76 -19.43 -16.95
C LEU A 480 -4.44 -18.25 -17.85
N PRO A 481 -5.40 -17.72 -18.63
CA PRO A 481 -5.16 -16.51 -19.42
C PRO A 481 -4.65 -15.38 -18.53
N THR A 482 -3.55 -14.73 -18.91
CA THR A 482 -3.00 -13.59 -18.15
C THR A 482 -4.04 -12.48 -17.98
N GLN A 483 -4.93 -12.30 -18.98
CA GLN A 483 -6.08 -11.38 -18.94
C GLN A 483 -7.00 -11.59 -17.73
N ALA A 484 -7.10 -12.82 -17.20
CA ALA A 484 -7.96 -13.15 -16.05
C ALA A 484 -7.22 -13.04 -14.71
N MET A 485 -5.88 -12.96 -14.73
CA MET A 485 -5.05 -13.07 -13.52
C MET A 485 -4.68 -11.71 -12.92
N TYR A 486 -4.52 -10.68 -13.75
CA TYR A 486 -4.01 -9.37 -13.34
C TYR A 486 -4.88 -8.21 -13.79
N TYR A 487 -4.95 -7.17 -12.97
CA TYR A 487 -5.62 -5.92 -13.32
C TYR A 487 -4.82 -5.13 -14.35
N GLY A 488 -5.52 -4.38 -15.21
CA GLY A 488 -4.86 -3.48 -16.16
C GLY A 488 -4.01 -4.16 -17.24
N TYR A 489 -4.14 -5.48 -17.41
CA TYR A 489 -3.47 -6.20 -18.48
C TYR A 489 -3.91 -5.65 -19.85
N ARG A 490 -2.93 -5.23 -20.67
CA ARG A 490 -3.17 -4.68 -22.00
C ARG A 490 -3.14 -5.81 -23.03
N HIS A 491 -4.32 -6.25 -23.47
CA HIS A 491 -4.44 -7.21 -24.56
C HIS A 491 -4.46 -6.50 -25.92
N SER A 492 -3.68 -6.97 -26.89
CA SER A 492 -3.75 -6.52 -28.29
C SER A 492 -4.76 -7.31 -29.14
N GLY A 493 -5.18 -8.47 -28.64
CA GLY A 493 -6.16 -9.35 -29.26
C GLY A 493 -7.57 -9.18 -28.71
N ARG A 494 -8.36 -10.25 -28.77
CA ARG A 494 -9.74 -10.30 -28.29
C ARG A 494 -9.81 -10.25 -26.77
N PHE A 495 -10.90 -9.66 -26.26
CA PHE A 495 -11.23 -9.58 -24.84
C PHE A 495 -11.90 -10.87 -24.36
N TYR A 496 -11.09 -11.76 -23.77
CA TYR A 496 -11.55 -13.08 -23.28
C TYR A 496 -11.88 -13.08 -21.80
N ALA A 497 -11.27 -12.20 -21.03
CA ALA A 497 -11.50 -12.05 -19.60
C ALA A 497 -11.04 -10.66 -19.14
N ALA A 498 -11.53 -10.24 -17.97
CA ALA A 498 -10.93 -9.16 -17.20
C ALA A 498 -10.43 -9.73 -15.88
N GLY A 499 -9.27 -9.26 -15.41
CA GLY A 499 -8.79 -9.54 -14.07
C GLY A 499 -9.76 -8.92 -13.06
N ASP A 500 -10.42 -9.78 -12.29
CA ASP A 500 -11.21 -9.38 -11.13
C ASP A 500 -10.43 -9.65 -9.83
N SER A 501 -11.00 -9.21 -8.70
CA SER A 501 -10.40 -9.37 -7.38
C SER A 501 -10.79 -10.64 -6.66
N ASN A 502 -11.57 -11.51 -7.30
CA ASN A 502 -12.10 -12.68 -6.62
C ASN A 502 -10.97 -13.64 -6.26
N GLY A 503 -10.85 -13.92 -4.97
CA GLY A 503 -9.79 -14.77 -4.43
C GLY A 503 -8.44 -14.07 -4.28
N CYS A 504 -8.36 -12.76 -4.54
CA CYS A 504 -7.17 -11.97 -4.22
C CYS A 504 -7.21 -11.55 -2.75
N ALA A 505 -6.10 -11.75 -2.03
CA ALA A 505 -5.98 -11.25 -0.66
C ALA A 505 -4.53 -10.99 -0.29
N ALA A 506 -4.33 -10.03 0.60
CA ALA A 506 -3.07 -9.79 1.28
C ALA A 506 -3.11 -10.34 2.71
N GLY A 507 -1.94 -10.71 3.22
CA GLY A 507 -1.80 -11.28 4.57
C GLY A 507 -0.46 -10.94 5.20
N THR A 508 -0.39 -11.08 6.52
CA THR A 508 0.87 -10.89 7.28
C THR A 508 1.89 -12.00 7.02
N SER A 509 1.43 -13.14 6.48
CA SER A 509 2.19 -14.25 5.91
C SER A 509 1.53 -14.70 4.59
N PHE A 510 2.20 -15.56 3.82
CA PHE A 510 1.62 -16.08 2.58
C PHE A 510 0.45 -17.03 2.87
N GLU A 511 0.53 -17.79 3.94
CA GLU A 511 -0.52 -18.67 4.44
C GLU A 511 -1.81 -17.87 4.76
N ASP A 512 -1.63 -16.74 5.44
CA ASP A 512 -2.72 -15.80 5.74
C ASP A 512 -3.38 -15.29 4.45
N ALA A 513 -2.59 -14.84 3.48
CA ALA A 513 -3.09 -14.37 2.19
C ALA A 513 -3.90 -15.46 1.44
N VAL A 514 -3.39 -16.70 1.38
CA VAL A 514 -4.09 -17.80 0.70
C VAL A 514 -5.39 -18.15 1.43
N LEU A 515 -5.38 -18.26 2.76
CA LEU A 515 -6.57 -18.60 3.52
C LEU A 515 -7.66 -17.53 3.34
N GLN A 516 -7.29 -16.24 3.39
CA GLN A 516 -8.24 -15.15 3.15
C GLN A 516 -8.78 -15.15 1.72
N GLY A 517 -7.93 -15.37 0.72
CA GLY A 517 -8.37 -15.48 -0.68
C GLY A 517 -9.37 -16.62 -0.86
N PHE A 518 -9.14 -17.78 -0.24
CA PHE A 518 -10.08 -18.89 -0.29
C PHE A 518 -11.41 -18.59 0.43
N LEU A 519 -11.35 -18.02 1.63
CA LEU A 519 -12.56 -17.64 2.37
C LEU A 519 -13.39 -16.62 1.59
N GLU A 520 -12.76 -15.71 0.85
CA GLU A 520 -13.46 -14.82 -0.07
C GLU A 520 -14.18 -15.61 -1.18
N LEU A 521 -13.53 -16.60 -1.81
CA LEU A 521 -14.20 -17.43 -2.82
C LEU A 521 -15.44 -18.13 -2.25
N VAL A 522 -15.35 -18.66 -1.02
CA VAL A 522 -16.47 -19.32 -0.33
C VAL A 522 -17.61 -18.33 -0.07
N GLU A 523 -17.28 -17.12 0.38
CA GLU A 523 -18.25 -16.04 0.57
C GLU A 523 -19.00 -15.74 -0.73
N ARG A 524 -18.27 -15.49 -1.83
CA ARG A 524 -18.87 -15.12 -3.11
C ARG A 524 -19.67 -16.26 -3.73
N ASP A 525 -19.21 -17.51 -3.55
CA ASP A 525 -19.93 -18.69 -4.01
C ASP A 525 -21.29 -18.80 -3.31
N ALA A 526 -21.29 -18.84 -1.97
CA ALA A 526 -22.50 -18.92 -1.16
C ALA A 526 -23.48 -17.76 -1.42
N VAL A 527 -22.96 -16.53 -1.57
CA VAL A 527 -23.77 -15.36 -1.93
C VAL A 527 -24.40 -15.52 -3.31
N ALA A 528 -23.67 -16.04 -4.30
CA ALA A 528 -24.24 -16.33 -5.62
C ALA A 528 -25.40 -17.33 -5.53
N LEU A 529 -25.20 -18.41 -4.77
CA LEU A 529 -26.22 -19.45 -4.57
C LEU A 529 -27.48 -18.85 -3.94
N TRP A 530 -27.35 -18.03 -2.91
CA TRP A 530 -28.49 -17.38 -2.25
C TRP A 530 -29.14 -16.30 -3.11
N TRP A 531 -28.37 -15.34 -3.60
CA TRP A 531 -28.85 -14.13 -4.26
C TRP A 531 -29.61 -14.43 -5.54
N TYR A 532 -29.06 -15.30 -6.41
CA TYR A 532 -29.67 -15.59 -7.70
C TYR A 532 -30.85 -16.54 -7.60
N ASN A 533 -30.89 -17.42 -6.60
CA ASN A 533 -32.03 -18.30 -6.37
C ASN A 533 -33.11 -17.67 -5.46
N ARG A 534 -32.84 -16.51 -4.86
CA ARG A 534 -33.79 -15.72 -4.04
C ARG A 534 -34.45 -16.53 -2.92
N VAL A 535 -33.65 -17.36 -2.25
CA VAL A 535 -34.15 -18.23 -1.16
C VAL A 535 -34.09 -17.48 0.17
N GLN A 536 -35.15 -17.56 0.98
CA GLN A 536 -35.10 -17.08 2.36
C GLN A 536 -34.24 -18.00 3.22
N ARG A 537 -33.39 -17.42 4.07
CA ARG A 537 -32.40 -18.16 4.87
C ARG A 537 -32.63 -17.96 6.36
N PRO A 538 -32.13 -18.86 7.23
CA PRO A 538 -32.23 -18.70 8.68
C PRO A 538 -31.64 -17.37 9.16
N ALA A 539 -32.27 -16.74 10.16
CA ALA A 539 -31.69 -15.60 10.85
C ALA A 539 -30.48 -16.05 11.68
N VAL A 540 -29.45 -15.22 11.76
CA VAL A 540 -28.42 -15.33 12.80
C VAL A 540 -28.95 -14.67 14.08
N ASP A 541 -28.84 -15.36 15.21
CA ASP A 541 -29.12 -14.79 16.52
C ASP A 541 -27.92 -13.96 17.00
N LEU A 542 -28.02 -12.63 16.86
CA LEU A 542 -26.96 -11.69 17.23
C LEU A 542 -26.68 -11.71 18.75
N ASP A 543 -27.70 -11.96 19.57
CA ASP A 543 -27.57 -11.95 21.03
C ASP A 543 -26.79 -13.20 21.52
N ALA A 544 -26.88 -14.32 20.78
CA ALA A 544 -26.21 -15.57 21.10
C ALA A 544 -24.67 -15.52 21.01
N PHE A 545 -24.10 -14.48 20.37
CA PHE A 545 -22.65 -14.28 20.30
C PHE A 545 -22.08 -13.57 21.53
N GLY A 546 -22.91 -12.84 22.29
CA GLY A 546 -22.47 -12.12 23.49
C GLY A 546 -21.36 -11.08 23.25
N ASP A 547 -21.27 -10.51 22.05
CA ASP A 547 -20.23 -9.54 21.68
C ASP A 547 -20.69 -8.09 21.92
N PRO A 548 -20.06 -7.35 22.87
CA PRO A 548 -20.41 -5.95 23.15
C PRO A 548 -20.27 -5.01 21.94
N TYR A 549 -19.42 -5.35 20.97
CA TYR A 549 -19.30 -4.57 19.74
C TYR A 549 -20.58 -4.63 18.89
N ILE A 550 -21.24 -5.78 18.85
CA ILE A 550 -22.49 -5.94 18.11
C ILE A 550 -23.60 -5.10 18.76
N ASP A 551 -23.64 -5.04 20.09
CA ASP A 551 -24.58 -4.18 20.82
C ASP A 551 -24.33 -2.69 20.55
N GLN A 552 -23.06 -2.28 20.57
CA GLN A 552 -22.67 -0.91 20.20
C GLN A 552 -23.10 -0.58 18.76
N LEU A 553 -22.87 -1.51 17.82
CA LEU A 553 -23.24 -1.32 16.42
C LEU A 553 -24.76 -1.15 16.25
N ARG A 554 -25.56 -1.96 16.95
CA ARG A 554 -27.04 -1.84 16.95
C ARG A 554 -27.49 -0.48 17.48
N GLU A 555 -26.84 0.04 18.52
CA GLU A 555 -27.16 1.36 19.06
C GLU A 555 -26.83 2.48 18.06
N VAL A 556 -25.65 2.43 17.42
CA VAL A 556 -25.27 3.40 16.38
C VAL A 556 -26.27 3.38 15.23
N TYR A 557 -26.62 2.20 14.71
CA TYR A 557 -27.59 2.09 13.62
C TYR A 557 -29.00 2.54 14.03
N ARG A 558 -29.43 2.25 15.26
CA ARG A 558 -30.71 2.76 15.80
C ARG A 558 -30.72 4.29 15.86
N GLY A 559 -29.62 4.91 16.28
CA GLY A 559 -29.43 6.37 16.24
C GLY A 559 -29.55 6.96 14.83
N LEU A 560 -29.22 6.18 13.79
CA LEU A 560 -29.40 6.52 12.38
C LEU A 560 -30.81 6.16 11.84
N ARG A 561 -31.75 5.76 12.71
CA ARG A 561 -33.08 5.23 12.36
C ARG A 561 -32.99 4.01 11.44
N ARG A 562 -32.08 3.11 11.75
CA ARG A 562 -31.87 1.86 11.04
C ARG A 562 -31.96 0.66 11.97
N GLU A 563 -32.41 -0.44 11.43
CA GLU A 563 -32.29 -1.75 12.06
C GLU A 563 -31.24 -2.59 11.32
N ILE A 564 -30.63 -3.55 12.02
CA ILE A 564 -29.69 -4.51 11.44
C ILE A 564 -30.17 -5.93 11.73
N TRP A 565 -29.94 -6.83 10.77
CA TRP A 565 -30.12 -8.27 10.96
C TRP A 565 -29.07 -9.03 10.13
N ALA A 566 -28.97 -10.33 10.34
CA ALA A 566 -28.05 -11.18 9.60
C ALA A 566 -28.70 -12.52 9.23
N LEU A 567 -28.26 -13.10 8.11
CA LEU A 567 -28.69 -14.39 7.58
C LEU A 567 -27.53 -15.36 7.49
N ASP A 568 -27.82 -16.63 7.74
CA ASP A 568 -26.89 -17.75 7.53
C ASP A 568 -26.94 -18.23 6.08
N LEU A 569 -25.88 -17.93 5.33
CA LEU A 569 -25.70 -18.28 3.92
C LEU A 569 -24.80 -19.51 3.72
N THR A 570 -24.41 -20.19 4.80
CA THR A 570 -23.48 -21.33 4.77
C THR A 570 -23.96 -22.40 3.78
N ALA A 571 -23.09 -22.76 2.83
CA ALA A 571 -23.38 -23.71 1.76
C ALA A 571 -22.72 -25.09 2.02
N ASP A 572 -22.54 -25.89 0.98
CA ASP A 572 -22.01 -27.26 1.01
C ASP A 572 -20.55 -27.38 1.47
N PHE A 573 -19.77 -26.30 1.36
CA PHE A 573 -18.42 -26.25 1.96
C PHE A 573 -18.43 -26.29 3.49
N GLY A 574 -19.58 -26.05 4.14
CA GLY A 574 -19.73 -26.09 5.60
C GLY A 574 -19.03 -24.96 6.38
N ILE A 575 -18.37 -24.04 5.66
CA ILE A 575 -17.69 -22.87 6.23
C ILE A 575 -18.71 -21.77 6.49
N PRO A 576 -18.74 -21.16 7.69
CA PRO A 576 -19.66 -20.07 8.01
C PRO A 576 -19.59 -18.92 6.99
N VAL A 577 -20.75 -18.61 6.37
CA VAL A 577 -20.95 -17.41 5.55
C VAL A 577 -22.16 -16.66 6.07
N VAL A 578 -21.98 -15.38 6.37
CA VAL A 578 -23.02 -14.51 6.93
C VAL A 578 -23.32 -13.37 5.96
N GLY A 579 -24.60 -13.15 5.68
CA GLY A 579 -25.08 -11.90 5.07
C GLY A 579 -25.59 -10.95 6.13
N ALA A 580 -25.04 -9.74 6.22
CA ALA A 580 -25.51 -8.67 7.10
C ALA A 580 -26.33 -7.66 6.31
N PHE A 581 -27.42 -7.21 6.93
CA PHE A 581 -28.40 -6.36 6.28
C PHE A 581 -28.82 -5.22 7.19
N SER A 582 -29.18 -4.09 6.57
CA SER A 582 -29.76 -2.99 7.32
C SER A 582 -30.69 -2.15 6.46
N ARG A 583 -31.79 -1.67 7.02
CA ARG A 583 -32.70 -0.71 6.37
C ARG A 583 -33.10 0.42 7.30
N ARG A 584 -33.60 1.51 6.72
CA ARG A 584 -34.27 2.58 7.46
C ARG A 584 -35.60 2.14 8.04
N THR A 585 -35.87 2.56 9.27
CA THR A 585 -37.13 2.27 9.98
C THR A 585 -38.17 3.38 9.83
N ASP A 586 -37.79 4.55 9.31
CA ASP A 586 -38.68 5.70 9.03
C ASP A 586 -39.16 5.77 7.56
N ALA A 587 -38.79 4.76 6.75
CA ALA A 587 -39.14 4.65 5.33
C ALA A 587 -40.51 3.95 5.09
N ALA A 588 -41.54 4.32 5.85
CA ALA A 588 -42.88 3.77 5.66
C ALA A 588 -43.50 4.19 4.31
N PRO A 589 -44.38 3.37 3.69
CA PRO A 589 -45.05 3.73 2.45
C PRO A 589 -45.71 5.13 2.53
N GLY A 590 -45.34 6.03 1.62
CA GLY A 590 -45.84 7.40 1.59
C GLY A 590 -45.03 8.43 2.39
N SER A 591 -43.98 8.04 3.11
CA SER A 591 -43.12 8.98 3.86
C SER A 591 -42.17 9.80 2.97
N GLY A 592 -41.98 9.37 1.71
CA GLY A 592 -41.03 9.97 0.77
C GLY A 592 -39.57 9.58 1.01
N ALA A 593 -39.28 8.74 2.01
CA ALA A 593 -37.96 8.17 2.26
C ALA A 593 -37.85 6.76 1.67
N ASN A 594 -36.65 6.38 1.22
CA ASN A 594 -36.34 5.04 0.74
C ASN A 594 -35.86 4.15 1.90
N GLU A 595 -36.02 2.82 1.79
CA GLU A 595 -35.47 1.90 2.80
C GLU A 595 -33.94 1.90 2.84
N ASP A 596 -33.28 2.37 1.76
CA ASP A 596 -31.83 2.48 1.62
C ASP A 596 -31.12 1.16 1.96
N VAL A 597 -31.65 0.01 1.53
CA VAL A 597 -31.21 -1.31 2.01
C VAL A 597 -29.70 -1.50 1.82
N LEU A 598 -28.99 -1.75 2.90
CA LEU A 598 -27.58 -2.12 2.92
C LEU A 598 -27.43 -3.63 3.00
N ILE A 599 -26.43 -4.15 2.31
CA ILE A 599 -26.06 -5.56 2.29
C ILE A 599 -24.55 -5.64 2.35
N ALA A 600 -24.02 -6.55 3.15
CA ALA A 600 -22.62 -6.93 3.14
C ALA A 600 -22.45 -8.39 3.58
N PHE A 601 -21.26 -8.94 3.37
CA PHE A 601 -21.00 -10.36 3.56
C PHE A 601 -19.72 -10.60 4.35
N GLY A 602 -19.62 -11.77 4.95
CA GLY A 602 -18.45 -12.21 5.69
C GLY A 602 -18.38 -13.73 5.74
N ALA A 603 -17.25 -14.29 5.36
CA ALA A 603 -16.93 -15.70 5.58
C ALA A 603 -15.68 -15.88 6.45
N HIS A 604 -15.69 -16.89 7.31
CA HIS A 604 -14.55 -17.28 8.11
C HIS A 604 -14.74 -18.69 8.71
N LEU A 605 -13.63 -19.38 9.04
CA LEU A 605 -13.67 -20.65 9.77
C LEU A 605 -14.20 -20.53 11.21
N ASP A 606 -14.29 -19.29 11.72
CA ASP A 606 -14.87 -18.94 13.01
C ASP A 606 -16.16 -18.13 12.74
N PRO A 607 -17.35 -18.61 13.16
CA PRO A 607 -18.61 -17.93 12.90
C PRO A 607 -18.68 -16.53 13.54
N HIS A 608 -18.00 -16.28 14.66
CA HIS A 608 -17.92 -14.97 15.28
C HIS A 608 -17.21 -13.97 14.36
N ILE A 609 -16.12 -14.38 13.73
CA ILE A 609 -15.40 -13.56 12.77
C ILE A 609 -16.19 -13.40 11.46
N ALA A 610 -16.87 -14.45 10.98
CA ALA A 610 -17.73 -14.34 9.80
C ALA A 610 -18.83 -13.27 10.00
N LEU A 611 -19.50 -13.29 11.16
CA LEU A 611 -20.51 -12.32 11.53
C LEU A 611 -19.94 -10.89 11.67
N THR A 612 -18.85 -10.72 12.42
CA THR A 612 -18.27 -9.38 12.63
C THR A 612 -17.68 -8.79 11.35
N ARG A 613 -17.15 -9.61 10.44
CA ARG A 613 -16.75 -9.17 9.09
C ARG A 613 -17.95 -8.64 8.31
N ALA A 614 -19.04 -9.41 8.22
CA ALA A 614 -20.25 -8.96 7.51
C ALA A 614 -20.80 -7.64 8.07
N LEU A 615 -20.86 -7.52 9.40
CA LEU A 615 -21.33 -6.32 10.08
C LEU A 615 -20.41 -5.11 9.89
N THR A 616 -19.08 -5.30 9.95
CA THR A 616 -18.11 -4.20 9.77
C THR A 616 -18.00 -3.77 8.31
N GLU A 617 -18.13 -4.69 7.35
CA GLU A 617 -18.19 -4.40 5.92
C GLU A 617 -19.38 -3.50 5.56
N MET A 618 -20.53 -3.74 6.19
CA MET A 618 -21.74 -2.91 6.00
C MET A 618 -21.50 -1.43 6.32
N ASN A 619 -20.58 -1.13 7.24
CA ASN A 619 -20.24 0.26 7.60
C ASN A 619 -19.58 1.02 6.44
N GLN A 620 -18.90 0.34 5.51
CA GLN A 620 -18.24 0.98 4.37
C GLN A 620 -19.25 1.63 3.41
N PHE A 621 -20.44 1.05 3.30
CA PHE A 621 -21.50 1.52 2.42
C PHE A 621 -22.43 2.54 3.09
N LEU A 622 -22.24 2.81 4.39
CA LEU A 622 -23.15 3.63 5.17
C LEU A 622 -23.06 5.12 4.85
N GLY A 623 -21.88 5.63 4.48
CA GLY A 623 -21.64 7.08 4.28
C GLY A 623 -22.64 7.78 3.34
N PRO A 624 -22.92 7.24 2.13
CA PRO A 624 -23.93 7.81 1.23
C PRO A 624 -25.37 7.77 1.74
N VAL A 625 -25.71 6.86 2.66
CA VAL A 625 -27.09 6.56 3.12
C VAL A 625 -27.35 6.77 4.62
N ALA A 626 -26.36 7.28 5.37
CA ALA A 626 -26.50 7.55 6.80
C ALA A 626 -27.52 8.68 7.10
N GLY A 627 -27.69 9.60 6.14
CA GLY A 627 -28.47 10.83 6.31
C GLY A 627 -27.72 11.94 7.04
N ASP A 628 -28.11 13.19 6.82
CA ASP A 628 -27.68 14.34 7.65
C ASP A 628 -28.43 14.38 8.99
N GLU A 629 -28.17 15.41 9.80
CA GLU A 629 -28.87 15.66 11.08
C GLU A 629 -30.40 15.76 10.94
N HIS A 630 -30.91 16.04 9.73
CA HIS A 630 -32.33 16.10 9.39
C HIS A 630 -32.83 14.81 8.72
N GLY A 631 -31.98 13.80 8.51
CA GLY A 631 -32.31 12.54 7.82
C GLY A 631 -32.33 12.59 6.31
N ARG A 632 -31.80 13.64 5.70
CA ARG A 632 -31.70 13.77 4.25
C ARG A 632 -30.49 13.01 3.74
N VAL A 633 -30.73 12.10 2.80
CA VAL A 633 -29.72 11.24 2.19
C VAL A 633 -29.17 11.88 0.92
N ASN A 634 -27.88 11.68 0.64
CA ASN A 634 -27.24 12.19 -0.57
C ASN A 634 -26.37 11.11 -1.22
N TYR A 635 -26.90 10.56 -2.31
CA TYR A 635 -26.25 9.54 -3.14
C TYR A 635 -25.14 10.08 -4.06
N ALA A 636 -24.64 11.30 -3.83
CA ALA A 636 -23.57 11.87 -4.63
C ALA A 636 -22.31 11.00 -4.55
N GLY A 637 -21.80 10.61 -5.72
CA GLY A 637 -20.60 9.77 -5.84
C GLY A 637 -20.87 8.27 -5.85
N ALA A 638 -22.10 7.83 -5.54
CA ALA A 638 -22.48 6.42 -5.60
C ALA A 638 -22.47 5.88 -7.04
N ASP A 639 -22.17 4.58 -7.18
CA ASP A 639 -22.33 3.88 -8.44
C ASP A 639 -23.80 3.87 -8.89
N PRO A 640 -24.12 3.96 -10.20
CA PRO A 640 -25.51 3.92 -10.67
C PRO A 640 -26.30 2.69 -10.24
N GLU A 641 -25.68 1.50 -10.18
CA GLU A 641 -26.35 0.25 -9.76
C GLU A 641 -26.65 0.29 -8.25
N GLN A 642 -25.70 0.76 -7.43
CA GLN A 642 -25.91 0.99 -5.98
C GLN A 642 -27.01 2.01 -5.71
N LYS A 643 -26.99 3.15 -6.42
CA LYS A 643 -28.02 4.18 -6.28
C LYS A 643 -29.39 3.66 -6.68
N ALA A 644 -29.47 2.90 -7.78
CA ALA A 644 -30.72 2.27 -8.20
C ALA A 644 -31.24 1.32 -7.11
N TRP A 645 -30.37 0.50 -6.53
CA TRP A 645 -30.72 -0.37 -5.41
C TRP A 645 -31.27 0.40 -4.21
N TRP A 646 -30.52 1.37 -3.67
CA TRP A 646 -30.95 2.12 -2.47
C TRP A 646 -32.27 2.88 -2.64
N THR A 647 -32.57 3.30 -3.88
CA THR A 647 -33.79 4.07 -4.17
C THR A 647 -35.00 3.23 -4.57
N THR A 648 -34.83 1.93 -4.84
CA THR A 648 -35.92 1.09 -5.37
C THR A 648 -36.14 -0.23 -4.63
N ALA A 649 -35.09 -0.77 -4.00
CA ALA A 649 -35.19 -2.02 -3.25
C ALA A 649 -35.88 -1.78 -1.90
N THR A 650 -36.83 -2.67 -1.58
CA THR A 650 -37.47 -2.75 -0.27
C THR A 650 -37.51 -4.22 0.14
N VAL A 651 -37.56 -4.50 1.44
CA VAL A 651 -37.72 -5.89 1.88
C VAL A 651 -39.06 -6.50 1.43
N ALA A 652 -40.05 -5.66 1.12
CA ALA A 652 -41.33 -6.11 0.57
C ALA A 652 -41.21 -6.61 -0.88
N ASN A 653 -40.38 -5.97 -1.72
CA ASN A 653 -40.15 -6.40 -3.10
C ASN A 653 -38.95 -7.37 -3.25
N GLN A 654 -38.09 -7.47 -2.22
CA GLN A 654 -37.00 -8.44 -2.11
C GLN A 654 -37.14 -9.29 -0.82
N PRO A 655 -38.13 -10.18 -0.73
CA PRO A 655 -38.41 -10.92 0.52
C PRO A 655 -37.29 -11.88 0.95
N TYR A 656 -36.42 -12.31 0.04
CA TYR A 656 -35.25 -13.16 0.32
C TYR A 656 -34.17 -12.49 1.17
N LEU A 657 -34.27 -11.17 1.36
CA LEU A 657 -33.42 -10.42 2.31
C LEU A 657 -33.89 -10.61 3.75
N LEU A 658 -35.14 -11.01 3.99
CA LEU A 658 -35.66 -11.27 5.32
C LEU A 658 -35.44 -12.73 5.72
N PRO A 659 -35.27 -13.00 7.02
CA PRO A 659 -35.18 -14.37 7.51
C PRO A 659 -36.38 -15.23 7.11
N ASP A 660 -36.15 -16.52 6.89
CA ASP A 660 -37.22 -17.50 6.84
C ASP A 660 -37.90 -17.56 8.24
N PRO A 661 -39.19 -17.20 8.35
CA PRO A 661 -39.89 -17.19 9.63
C PRO A 661 -40.09 -18.58 10.23
N ASN A 662 -39.93 -19.65 9.44
CA ASN A 662 -40.10 -21.04 9.87
C ASN A 662 -38.77 -21.73 10.22
N ALA A 663 -37.63 -21.13 9.86
CA ALA A 663 -36.33 -21.69 10.14
C ALA A 663 -35.86 -21.35 11.57
N PRO A 664 -35.21 -22.28 12.29
CA PRO A 664 -34.57 -21.96 13.55
C PRO A 664 -33.44 -20.95 13.34
N ARG A 665 -33.20 -20.08 14.32
CA ARG A 665 -32.11 -19.09 14.24
C ARG A 665 -30.76 -19.80 14.41
N SER A 666 -29.78 -19.44 13.60
CA SER A 666 -28.40 -19.92 13.73
C SER A 666 -27.72 -19.21 14.91
N THR A 667 -27.11 -20.01 15.78
CA THR A 667 -26.30 -19.57 16.94
C THR A 667 -24.86 -20.06 16.74
N PRO A 668 -23.86 -19.62 17.51
CA PRO A 668 -22.49 -20.13 17.36
C PRO A 668 -22.38 -21.67 17.35
N ALA A 669 -23.27 -22.37 18.07
CA ALA A 669 -23.33 -23.83 18.12
C ALA A 669 -23.94 -24.49 16.86
N SER A 670 -24.50 -23.71 15.93
CA SER A 670 -25.02 -24.19 14.65
C SER A 670 -23.92 -24.56 13.66
N TRP A 671 -22.68 -24.09 13.87
CA TRP A 671 -21.53 -24.34 13.00
C TRP A 671 -20.50 -25.26 13.65
N LEU A 672 -19.78 -26.00 12.81
CA LEU A 672 -18.64 -26.80 13.26
C LEU A 672 -17.45 -25.88 13.65
N PRO A 673 -16.69 -26.21 14.69
CA PRO A 673 -15.48 -25.48 15.05
C PRO A 673 -14.34 -25.85 14.09
N LEU A 674 -14.21 -25.09 12.99
CA LEU A 674 -13.23 -25.38 11.93
C LEU A 674 -11.87 -24.74 12.17
N ALA A 675 -11.82 -23.62 12.90
CA ALA A 675 -10.57 -22.89 13.09
C ALA A 675 -9.62 -23.57 14.08
N GLY A 676 -8.37 -23.82 13.64
CA GLY A 676 -7.28 -24.32 14.48
C GLY A 676 -6.47 -23.23 15.17
N ALA A 677 -5.26 -23.57 15.62
CA ALA A 677 -4.29 -22.62 16.20
C ALA A 677 -3.20 -22.15 15.22
N ASP A 678 -3.03 -22.84 14.09
CA ASP A 678 -2.04 -22.57 13.05
C ASP A 678 -2.74 -22.35 11.70
N LEU A 679 -2.23 -21.44 10.86
CA LEU A 679 -2.78 -21.18 9.53
C LEU A 679 -2.46 -22.30 8.52
N ALA A 680 -1.34 -23.01 8.69
CA ALA A 680 -1.00 -24.13 7.82
C ALA A 680 -1.99 -25.30 7.99
N ASP A 681 -2.42 -25.56 9.23
CA ASP A 681 -3.44 -26.57 9.53
C ASP A 681 -4.81 -26.18 8.96
N ASP A 682 -5.19 -24.91 9.10
CA ASP A 682 -6.40 -24.36 8.48
C ASP A 682 -6.36 -24.50 6.94
N LEU A 683 -5.19 -24.26 6.32
CA LEU A 683 -4.99 -24.43 4.88
C LEU A 683 -5.11 -25.89 4.44
N ALA A 684 -4.53 -26.82 5.19
CA ALA A 684 -4.67 -28.25 4.93
C ALA A 684 -6.14 -28.70 5.02
N LEU A 685 -6.89 -28.17 6.00
CA LEU A 685 -8.32 -28.40 6.13
C LEU A 685 -9.09 -27.89 4.90
N VAL A 686 -8.90 -26.62 4.51
CA VAL A 686 -9.67 -26.07 3.38
C VAL A 686 -9.27 -26.70 2.05
N GLN A 687 -8.00 -27.08 1.86
CA GLN A 687 -7.57 -27.86 0.70
C GLN A 687 -8.35 -29.18 0.65
N LYS A 688 -8.41 -29.91 1.77
CA LYS A 688 -9.16 -31.15 1.86
C LYS A 688 -10.65 -30.96 1.54
N ILE A 689 -11.28 -29.89 2.05
CA ILE A 689 -12.69 -29.61 1.75
C ILE A 689 -12.89 -29.40 0.23
N VAL A 690 -12.00 -28.66 -0.44
CA VAL A 690 -12.07 -28.45 -1.90
C VAL A 690 -11.93 -29.77 -2.66
N GLU A 691 -10.97 -30.61 -2.26
CA GLU A 691 -10.74 -31.93 -2.87
C GLU A 691 -11.90 -32.91 -2.64
N ASP A 692 -12.52 -32.90 -1.46
CA ASP A 692 -13.70 -33.72 -1.14
C ASP A 692 -14.92 -33.31 -1.99
N HIS A 693 -14.94 -32.08 -2.52
CA HIS A 693 -15.92 -31.61 -3.51
C HIS A 693 -15.52 -31.91 -4.97
N GLY A 694 -14.42 -32.62 -5.21
CA GLY A 694 -13.91 -32.95 -6.54
C GLY A 694 -13.41 -31.73 -7.31
N MET A 695 -12.99 -30.68 -6.60
CA MET A 695 -12.50 -29.44 -7.19
C MET A 695 -10.98 -29.32 -7.02
N GLU A 696 -10.38 -28.46 -7.84
CA GLU A 696 -8.95 -28.20 -7.85
C GLU A 696 -8.64 -26.90 -7.12
N PHE A 697 -7.69 -26.92 -6.18
CA PHE A 697 -7.26 -25.74 -5.43
C PHE A 697 -5.98 -25.14 -6.06
N LEU A 698 -6.09 -23.96 -6.65
CA LEU A 698 -4.98 -23.27 -7.30
C LEU A 698 -4.58 -22.01 -6.53
N VAL A 699 -3.28 -21.72 -6.50
CA VAL A 699 -2.71 -20.52 -5.87
C VAL A 699 -1.69 -19.88 -6.81
N ALA A 700 -1.83 -18.57 -7.03
CA ALA A 700 -0.79 -17.75 -7.66
C ALA A 700 -0.22 -16.75 -6.65
N ASP A 701 1.11 -16.69 -6.54
CA ASP A 701 1.81 -15.71 -5.71
C ASP A 701 1.96 -14.37 -6.48
N GLN A 702 1.28 -13.33 -5.99
CA GLN A 702 1.33 -11.98 -6.55
C GLN A 702 2.20 -11.03 -5.72
N THR A 703 2.89 -11.54 -4.69
CA THR A 703 3.75 -10.75 -3.81
C THR A 703 4.84 -10.03 -4.60
N ARG A 704 4.90 -8.70 -4.44
CA ARG A 704 5.95 -7.87 -5.05
C ARG A 704 7.15 -7.76 -4.11
N PRO A 705 8.38 -8.14 -4.51
CA PRO A 705 9.57 -8.13 -3.65
C PRO A 705 9.89 -6.77 -3.02
N ASP A 706 9.58 -5.67 -3.71
CA ASP A 706 9.78 -4.29 -3.24
C ASP A 706 8.68 -3.78 -2.29
N VAL A 707 7.56 -4.50 -2.22
CA VAL A 707 6.45 -4.21 -1.28
C VAL A 707 6.57 -5.09 -0.05
N GLY A 708 6.91 -6.36 -0.24
CA GLY A 708 7.17 -7.34 0.81
C GLY A 708 5.93 -7.93 1.48
N LEU A 709 4.76 -7.28 1.40
CA LEU A 709 3.50 -7.84 1.89
C LEU A 709 3.07 -9.03 1.03
N PRO A 710 2.89 -10.22 1.61
CA PRO A 710 2.37 -11.37 0.88
C PRO A 710 0.99 -11.10 0.26
N VAL A 711 0.85 -11.40 -1.03
CA VAL A 711 -0.40 -11.31 -1.77
C VAL A 711 -0.58 -12.58 -2.59
N ALA A 712 -1.74 -13.21 -2.47
CA ALA A 712 -2.09 -14.42 -3.19
C ALA A 712 -3.37 -14.20 -3.99
N ARG A 713 -3.48 -14.91 -5.13
CA ARG A 713 -4.73 -15.12 -5.84
C ARG A 713 -5.08 -16.61 -5.79
N VAL A 714 -6.18 -16.94 -5.14
CA VAL A 714 -6.74 -18.29 -5.08
C VAL A 714 -7.75 -18.47 -6.20
N ILE A 715 -7.69 -19.62 -6.89
CA ILE A 715 -8.67 -20.00 -7.91
C ILE A 715 -9.15 -21.43 -7.63
N VAL A 716 -10.45 -21.62 -7.58
CA VAL A 716 -11.09 -22.94 -7.52
C VAL A 716 -12.08 -23.05 -8.68
N PRO A 717 -11.66 -23.64 -9.83
CA PRO A 717 -12.53 -23.73 -11.00
C PRO A 717 -13.84 -24.45 -10.68
N GLY A 718 -14.97 -23.79 -10.99
CA GLY A 718 -16.31 -24.27 -10.68
C GLY A 718 -17.01 -23.52 -9.54
N MET A 719 -16.27 -22.95 -8.59
CA MET A 719 -16.84 -22.04 -7.58
C MET A 719 -17.39 -20.78 -8.24
N ARG A 720 -18.53 -20.30 -7.73
CA ARG A 720 -19.24 -19.16 -8.30
C ARG A 720 -18.61 -17.86 -7.83
N HIS A 721 -18.55 -16.91 -8.76
CA HIS A 721 -18.50 -15.51 -8.38
C HIS A 721 -19.94 -15.06 -8.05
N PHE A 722 -20.11 -14.10 -7.14
CA PHE A 722 -21.42 -13.48 -6.89
C PHE A 722 -21.95 -12.59 -8.02
N TRP A 723 -21.15 -12.33 -9.06
CA TRP A 723 -21.57 -11.54 -10.23
C TRP A 723 -22.39 -12.43 -11.17
N ALA A 724 -23.06 -11.81 -12.15
CA ALA A 724 -23.98 -12.51 -13.04
C ALA A 724 -23.23 -13.43 -14.02
N ARG A 725 -22.93 -14.65 -13.56
CA ARG A 725 -22.22 -15.72 -14.29
C ARG A 725 -23.02 -17.02 -14.14
N PHE A 726 -23.87 -17.29 -15.13
CA PHE A 726 -25.00 -18.22 -15.02
C PHE A 726 -24.76 -19.58 -15.68
N ALA A 727 -23.51 -19.97 -15.93
CA ALA A 727 -23.22 -21.30 -16.46
C ALA A 727 -23.79 -22.41 -15.55
N PRO A 728 -24.23 -23.55 -16.12
CA PRO A 728 -24.66 -24.72 -15.36
C PRO A 728 -23.65 -25.18 -14.28
N GLY A 729 -24.11 -25.97 -13.31
CA GLY A 729 -23.30 -26.49 -12.19
C GLY A 729 -23.78 -25.95 -10.82
N ARG A 730 -22.84 -25.65 -9.92
CA ARG A 730 -23.11 -25.27 -8.51
C ARG A 730 -24.27 -24.30 -8.29
N LEU A 731 -24.41 -23.27 -9.14
CA LEU A 731 -25.45 -22.23 -9.01
C LEU A 731 -26.87 -22.81 -8.96
N TYR A 732 -27.06 -23.93 -9.65
CA TYR A 732 -28.33 -24.63 -9.82
C TYR A 732 -28.38 -25.89 -8.95
N ASP A 733 -27.26 -26.62 -8.84
CA ASP A 733 -27.22 -27.94 -8.22
C ASP A 733 -27.14 -27.90 -6.69
N VAL A 734 -26.39 -26.94 -6.13
CA VAL A 734 -26.13 -26.87 -4.68
C VAL A 734 -27.38 -26.51 -3.87
N PRO A 735 -28.19 -25.49 -4.26
CA PRO A 735 -29.43 -25.19 -3.55
C PRO A 735 -30.37 -26.40 -3.45
N VAL A 736 -30.46 -27.22 -4.50
CA VAL A 736 -31.27 -28.45 -4.48
C VAL A 736 -30.66 -29.50 -3.56
N ARG A 737 -29.35 -29.73 -3.65
CA ARG A 737 -28.63 -30.70 -2.82
C ARG A 737 -28.74 -30.39 -1.32
N LEU A 738 -28.74 -29.10 -0.97
CA LEU A 738 -28.89 -28.62 0.41
C LEU A 738 -30.36 -28.55 0.87
N GLY A 739 -31.32 -28.88 0.00
CA GLY A 739 -32.76 -28.79 0.31
C GLY A 739 -33.27 -27.36 0.46
N TRP A 740 -32.58 -26.37 -0.11
CA TRP A 740 -33.06 -24.99 -0.18
C TRP A 740 -34.19 -24.84 -1.20
N LEU A 741 -34.18 -25.68 -2.23
CA LEU A 741 -35.16 -25.75 -3.31
C LEU A 741 -35.44 -27.22 -3.66
N ASP A 742 -36.67 -27.53 -4.07
CA ASP A 742 -37.03 -28.88 -4.52
C ASP A 742 -36.52 -29.19 -5.95
N ALA A 743 -36.29 -28.16 -6.76
CA ALA A 743 -35.80 -28.26 -8.12
C ALA A 743 -34.93 -27.04 -8.49
N PRO A 744 -34.04 -27.16 -9.49
CA PRO A 744 -33.17 -26.04 -9.88
C PRO A 744 -33.98 -24.86 -10.43
N THR A 745 -33.65 -23.63 -10.02
CA THR A 745 -34.25 -22.42 -10.59
C THR A 745 -33.85 -22.26 -12.07
N PRO A 746 -34.80 -22.16 -13.01
CA PRO A 746 -34.47 -21.92 -14.42
C PRO A 746 -33.66 -20.62 -14.60
N GLU A 747 -32.72 -20.58 -15.56
CA GLU A 747 -31.89 -19.38 -15.81
C GLU A 747 -32.73 -18.10 -16.03
N SER A 748 -33.91 -18.23 -16.65
CA SER A 748 -34.85 -17.10 -16.86
C SER A 748 -35.53 -16.60 -15.59
N GLU A 749 -35.50 -17.36 -14.51
CA GLU A 749 -36.13 -17.07 -13.22
C GLU A 749 -35.10 -16.70 -12.14
N LEU A 750 -33.81 -16.79 -12.44
CA LEU A 750 -32.76 -16.26 -11.57
C LEU A 750 -32.99 -14.77 -11.32
N ASN A 751 -32.50 -14.30 -10.17
CA ASN A 751 -32.63 -12.90 -9.77
C ASN A 751 -32.15 -11.96 -10.90
N PRO A 752 -33.05 -11.13 -11.46
CA PRO A 752 -32.69 -10.26 -12.58
C PRO A 752 -31.85 -9.05 -12.14
N ILE A 753 -31.69 -8.84 -10.83
CA ILE A 753 -30.84 -7.82 -10.24
C ILE A 753 -29.45 -8.45 -10.04
N PRO A 754 -28.44 -8.10 -10.85
CA PRO A 754 -27.07 -8.54 -10.58
C PRO A 754 -26.59 -7.91 -9.27
N ILE A 755 -25.71 -8.61 -8.55
CA ILE A 755 -25.05 -7.99 -7.41
C ILE A 755 -24.16 -6.84 -7.89
N PHE A 756 -24.06 -5.79 -7.07
CA PHE A 756 -23.53 -4.47 -7.44
C PHE A 756 -22.48 -3.93 -6.45
N ILE A 757 -21.94 -4.83 -5.63
CA ILE A 757 -20.89 -4.53 -4.65
C ILE A 757 -19.56 -5.19 -5.03
#